data_AF-A0A6J2Q4G7-F1
#
_entry.id   AF-A0A6J2Q4G7-F1
#
_cell.length_a   1.000
_cell.length_b   1.000
_cell.length_c   1.000
_cell.angle_alpha   90.00
_cell.angle_beta   90.00
_cell.angle_gamma   90.00
#
_symmetry.space_group_name_H-M   'P 1'
#
loop_
_entity.id
_entity.type
_entity.pdbx_description
1 polymer ?
#
loop_
_entity_poly.entity_id
_entity_poly.type
_entity_poly.pdbx_seq_one_letter_code
_entity_poly.pdbx_strand_id
1 'polypeptide(L)'
;MKVNKQVKGHAKSQKWKDVRGKRCRPPISSSELNSSPVMARMAVEHQATMKKKPTVKRLKNKAKPVSDSKTKTPQSGCQRPPTQANGISAFKMDNESNDSLDWKEYSQSIHGNGVETSGEVKDVIPVRLEGESLHYCAERNDRQNHAVLVMQKDQTLCFRGKCFLTCLYGRVEVMGFTIEEGQQSYPLFSPASHCPLTIRALESSDHTRDDKTEASPILQKYLTSASRKKLLKTITSNSSIILLEPMETPLTRFLSSFSDLSELFSPTMSELMSAVLDTPLNGMGMIPLVKAIDGLKMSKTYRDALNMVVSACRGDMDGCAVILVCGTKNVGKSTFIRTLVNTLLNHTASVDYLEGDLGQTEFTPAGCLSLSTVSEPLLGPPFTHQYTPEHMIYFGHTSCETDLERYLESLKSLWRRRSQSRETPVIINTMGWVKGFGFQMLVDMIRFFPVSHIVQLGHSGVTQCPALTPEFLRTAHGHQTHPPAQTALAEFTESHTPPKSYTHVIVQSEFQGVGRQGTAKHQRTNEHRELSLLAYLSQLQSPDPGPIRPLHCLTPYQVPHTAVALGVIHCEVVPTHMFYAANASLVGLCCLGEKVTSKGGPVLLSQAPICPCVGFGVLRGIDTARGLYFLLTPVDPSILRKVNCLLLGAISLPSCIITTQAGFEGEMPYITTDYSFDITGAGKLRVFKGLTRPSQMGMQ
;
A
#
# COMPACT_ATOMS: atom_id res chain seq x y z
N MET A 1 -61.30 -35.73 -2.80
CA MET A 1 -62.48 -36.46 -3.31
C MET A 1 -63.62 -35.44 -3.43
N LYS A 2 -64.24 -35.28 -4.61
CA LYS A 2 -65.21 -34.20 -4.97
C LYS A 2 -64.59 -32.76 -4.95
N VAL A 3 -64.77 -31.79 -5.88
CA VAL A 3 -65.77 -31.38 -6.92
C VAL A 3 -66.58 -30.14 -6.47
N ASN A 4 -66.89 -29.10 -7.26
CA ASN A 4 -66.34 -28.47 -8.50
C ASN A 4 -67.20 -27.18 -8.81
N LYS A 5 -66.91 -26.43 -9.90
CA LYS A 5 -67.67 -25.32 -10.55
C LYS A 5 -67.52 -23.92 -9.92
N GLN A 6 -67.65 -22.78 -10.64
CA GLN A 6 -67.67 -22.40 -12.08
C GLN A 6 -67.30 -20.88 -12.13
N VAL A 7 -66.49 -20.28 -13.03
CA VAL A 7 -66.23 -20.36 -14.49
C VAL A 7 -67.20 -19.56 -15.38
N LYS A 8 -66.73 -18.42 -15.90
CA LYS A 8 -66.95 -17.79 -17.24
C LYS A 8 -66.13 -16.47 -17.33
N GLY A 9 -65.50 -16.09 -18.45
CA GLY A 9 -65.23 -16.79 -19.71
C GLY A 9 -64.72 -15.86 -20.84
N HIS A 10 -64.16 -16.47 -21.90
CA HIS A 10 -63.59 -15.88 -23.15
C HIS A 10 -62.11 -15.41 -23.09
N ALA A 11 -61.25 -15.64 -24.10
CA ALA A 11 -61.45 -16.21 -25.45
C ALA A 11 -60.37 -17.23 -25.92
N LYS A 12 -60.55 -17.78 -27.12
CA LYS A 12 -59.77 -18.85 -27.82
C LYS A 12 -58.58 -18.27 -28.63
N SER A 13 -57.69 -19.03 -29.30
CA SER A 13 -57.01 -20.33 -29.05
C SER A 13 -56.11 -20.67 -30.26
N GLN A 14 -54.88 -21.16 -30.03
CA GLN A 14 -54.03 -22.00 -30.92
C GLN A 14 -53.86 -21.67 -32.43
N LYS A 15 -52.59 -21.52 -32.85
CA LYS A 15 -51.85 -22.60 -33.56
C LYS A 15 -50.36 -22.29 -33.75
N TRP A 16 -49.54 -23.35 -33.77
CA TRP A 16 -48.10 -23.34 -34.08
C TRP A 16 -47.80 -24.52 -35.01
N LYS A 17 -47.09 -24.29 -36.12
CA LYS A 17 -46.15 -25.24 -36.75
C LYS A 17 -45.32 -24.58 -37.85
N ASP A 18 -44.21 -25.22 -38.19
CA ASP A 18 -43.07 -24.72 -38.96
C ASP A 18 -43.33 -24.38 -40.44
N VAL A 19 -42.47 -23.55 -41.04
CA VAL A 19 -41.40 -24.03 -41.95
C VAL A 19 -40.31 -22.98 -42.21
N ARG A 20 -39.08 -23.50 -42.27
CA ARG A 20 -37.76 -22.93 -42.65
C ARG A 20 -37.76 -21.67 -43.56
N GLY A 21 -36.94 -20.68 -43.19
CA GLY A 21 -36.50 -19.58 -44.07
C GLY A 21 -35.06 -19.14 -43.75
N LYS A 22 -34.19 -18.99 -44.77
CA LYS A 22 -32.79 -18.58 -44.60
C LYS A 22 -32.67 -17.09 -44.23
N ARG A 23 -31.81 -16.75 -43.27
CA ARG A 23 -31.10 -15.46 -43.24
C ARG A 23 -29.64 -15.67 -42.85
N CYS A 24 -28.74 -15.14 -43.67
CA CYS A 24 -27.30 -15.20 -43.41
C CYS A 24 -26.93 -14.27 -42.25
N ARG A 25 -26.01 -14.69 -41.39
CA ARG A 25 -25.24 -13.74 -40.56
C ARG A 25 -24.16 -13.11 -41.44
N PRO A 26 -23.86 -11.81 -41.33
CA PRO A 26 -22.64 -11.25 -41.91
C PRO A 26 -21.42 -11.87 -41.19
N PRO A 27 -20.27 -12.01 -41.86
CA PRO A 27 -19.03 -12.37 -41.20
C PRO A 27 -18.59 -11.21 -40.29
N ILE A 28 -18.34 -11.51 -39.01
CA ILE A 28 -17.76 -10.53 -38.07
C ILE A 28 -16.28 -10.36 -38.44
N SER A 29 -15.84 -9.12 -38.66
CA SER A 29 -14.43 -8.82 -38.95
C SER A 29 -13.57 -8.93 -37.69
N SER A 30 -12.30 -9.28 -37.87
CA SER A 30 -11.33 -9.49 -36.78
C SER A 30 -10.85 -8.21 -36.07
N SER A 31 -11.69 -7.17 -36.07
CA SER A 31 -11.37 -5.81 -35.62
C SER A 31 -12.05 -5.40 -34.31
N GLU A 32 -13.10 -6.11 -33.88
CA GLU A 32 -13.98 -5.67 -32.77
C GLU A 32 -13.71 -6.35 -31.42
N LEU A 33 -12.68 -7.20 -31.30
CA LEU A 33 -12.37 -7.97 -30.08
C LEU A 33 -11.06 -7.59 -29.36
N ASN A 34 -10.37 -6.53 -29.81
CA ASN A 34 -9.05 -6.15 -29.29
C ASN A 34 -9.06 -4.82 -28.49
N SER A 35 -9.78 -4.78 -27.37
CA SER A 35 -9.45 -3.89 -26.24
C SER A 35 -10.30 -4.20 -24.99
N SER A 36 -9.71 -4.03 -23.81
CA SER A 36 -10.51 -3.80 -22.59
C SER A 36 -11.27 -2.47 -22.73
N PRO A 37 -12.49 -2.31 -22.15
CA PRO A 37 -13.21 -1.03 -22.15
C PRO A 37 -12.38 0.15 -21.60
N VAL A 38 -11.42 -0.14 -20.70
CA VAL A 38 -10.44 0.84 -20.20
C VAL A 38 -9.49 1.27 -21.31
N MET A 39 -8.89 0.33 -22.04
CA MET A 39 -7.97 0.60 -23.16
C MET A 39 -8.66 1.39 -24.29
N ALA A 40 -9.93 1.09 -24.59
CA ALA A 40 -10.72 1.84 -25.56
C ALA A 40 -10.90 3.33 -25.15
N ARG A 41 -11.17 3.59 -23.86
CA ARG A 41 -11.25 4.96 -23.32
C ARG A 41 -9.89 5.66 -23.34
N MET A 42 -8.84 5.00 -22.85
CA MET A 42 -7.48 5.58 -22.81
C MET A 42 -6.94 5.89 -24.22
N ALA A 43 -7.26 5.08 -25.23
CA ALA A 43 -6.91 5.37 -26.62
C ALA A 43 -7.63 6.62 -27.16
N VAL A 44 -8.90 6.83 -26.80
CA VAL A 44 -9.66 8.04 -27.16
C VAL A 44 -9.09 9.28 -26.46
N GLU A 45 -8.74 9.18 -25.17
CA GLU A 45 -8.10 10.30 -24.45
C GLU A 45 -6.71 10.63 -24.99
N HIS A 46 -5.88 9.62 -25.30
CA HIS A 46 -4.57 9.82 -25.92
C HIS A 46 -4.67 10.48 -27.31
N GLN A 47 -5.68 10.13 -28.11
CA GLN A 47 -5.97 10.86 -29.36
C GLN A 47 -6.47 12.29 -29.11
N ALA A 48 -7.16 12.57 -27.99
CA ALA A 48 -7.66 13.90 -27.65
C ALA A 48 -6.55 14.83 -27.12
N THR A 49 -5.56 14.32 -26.39
CA THR A 49 -4.39 15.09 -25.94
C THR A 49 -3.45 15.42 -27.10
N MET A 50 -3.15 14.44 -27.96
CA MET A 50 -2.33 14.63 -29.18
C MET A 50 -2.90 15.72 -30.11
N LYS A 51 -4.22 15.91 -30.14
CA LYS A 51 -4.91 16.92 -30.96
C LYS A 51 -4.97 18.33 -30.32
N LYS A 52 -4.47 18.54 -29.09
CA LYS A 52 -4.61 19.81 -28.35
C LYS A 52 -3.28 20.53 -28.08
N LYS A 53 -2.69 21.15 -29.11
CA LYS A 53 -1.74 22.26 -28.98
C LYS A 53 -2.43 23.61 -29.28
N PRO A 54 -2.85 24.40 -28.27
CA PRO A 54 -3.50 25.68 -28.51
C PRO A 54 -2.49 26.81 -28.79
N THR A 55 -2.58 27.41 -29.98
CA THR A 55 -1.85 28.65 -30.34
C THR A 55 -2.53 29.89 -29.75
N VAL A 56 -2.22 30.23 -28.50
CA VAL A 56 -2.84 31.37 -27.79
C VAL A 56 -2.25 32.70 -28.27
N LYS A 57 -3.01 33.45 -29.08
CA LYS A 57 -2.72 34.87 -29.36
C LYS A 57 -3.05 35.73 -28.14
N ARG A 58 -2.07 36.49 -27.66
CA ARG A 58 -2.14 37.31 -26.42
C ARG A 58 -2.95 38.60 -26.64
N LEU A 59 -4.21 38.61 -26.22
CA LEU A 59 -5.04 39.81 -26.19
C LEU A 59 -4.52 40.81 -25.14
N LYS A 60 -4.23 42.04 -25.58
CA LYS A 60 -4.04 43.20 -24.69
C LYS A 60 -5.38 43.91 -24.54
N ASN A 61 -5.71 44.36 -23.33
CA ASN A 61 -6.63 45.49 -23.15
C ASN A 61 -6.18 46.35 -21.96
N LYS A 62 -6.39 47.66 -22.07
CA LYS A 62 -6.13 48.65 -21.01
C LYS A 62 -7.47 49.14 -20.46
N ALA A 63 -7.49 49.56 -19.20
CA ALA A 63 -8.45 50.53 -18.67
C ALA A 63 -7.71 51.56 -17.81
N LYS A 64 -8.27 52.76 -17.64
CA LYS A 64 -7.75 53.87 -16.80
C LYS A 64 -8.89 54.41 -15.90
N PRO A 65 -8.58 55.06 -14.76
CA PRO A 65 -9.56 55.41 -13.72
C PRO A 65 -10.11 56.86 -13.77
N VAL A 66 -11.35 57.04 -13.26
CA VAL A 66 -12.14 58.29 -13.03
C VAL A 66 -13.27 57.92 -12.03
N SER A 67 -13.77 58.70 -11.04
CA SER A 67 -13.26 59.80 -10.20
C SER A 67 -14.19 60.00 -8.97
N ASP A 68 -13.84 60.88 -8.02
CA ASP A 68 -14.55 61.09 -6.74
C ASP A 68 -15.94 61.77 -6.80
N SER A 69 -16.74 61.60 -5.73
CA SER A 69 -17.36 62.76 -5.04
C SER A 69 -17.86 62.53 -3.58
N LYS A 70 -17.17 63.22 -2.65
CA LYS A 70 -17.68 64.01 -1.49
C LYS A 70 -18.51 63.41 -0.33
N THR A 71 -17.83 63.32 0.84
CA THR A 71 -18.20 63.83 2.21
C THR A 71 -19.51 63.37 2.89
N LYS A 72 -19.51 62.92 4.15
CA LYS A 72 -19.16 63.71 5.37
C LYS A 72 -18.79 62.85 6.61
N THR A 73 -17.83 63.35 7.39
CA THR A 73 -17.54 63.07 8.83
C THR A 73 -18.07 64.26 9.69
N PRO A 74 -18.01 64.33 11.06
CA PRO A 74 -17.15 63.68 12.09
C PRO A 74 -17.96 63.01 13.24
N GLN A 75 -17.52 62.72 14.49
CA GLN A 75 -16.34 62.97 15.38
C GLN A 75 -16.37 61.89 16.52
N SER A 76 -15.40 61.57 17.39
CA SER A 76 -14.05 62.06 17.75
C SER A 76 -13.05 60.86 17.75
N GLY A 77 -12.00 60.61 18.57
CA GLY A 77 -11.30 61.24 19.71
C GLY A 77 -11.49 60.50 21.07
N CYS A 78 -10.49 60.25 21.93
CA CYS A 78 -9.02 60.43 21.81
C CYS A 78 -8.24 59.67 22.93
N GLN A 79 -6.90 59.63 22.82
CA GLN A 79 -5.86 59.36 23.85
C GLN A 79 -5.49 57.91 24.31
N ARG A 80 -4.15 57.72 24.32
CA ARG A 80 -3.27 56.80 25.11
C ARG A 80 -2.57 57.70 26.19
N PRO A 81 -1.75 57.26 27.18
CA PRO A 81 -0.77 56.15 27.13
C PRO A 81 -0.63 55.35 28.48
N PRO A 82 0.56 54.93 29.02
CA PRO A 82 0.77 53.48 29.25
C PRO A 82 1.29 53.05 30.65
N THR A 83 1.21 51.76 30.94
CA THR A 83 2.01 51.11 32.00
C THR A 83 2.34 49.65 31.63
N GLN A 84 3.44 49.13 32.19
CA GLN A 84 3.97 47.78 31.93
C GLN A 84 3.57 46.81 33.03
N ALA A 85 3.25 45.56 32.68
CA ALA A 85 3.59 44.37 33.48
C ALA A 85 3.38 43.07 32.68
N ASN A 86 4.13 42.04 33.06
CA ASN A 86 4.16 40.66 32.55
C ASN A 86 2.77 40.00 32.47
N GLY A 87 2.50 39.01 31.61
CA GLY A 87 3.41 38.34 30.67
C GLY A 87 3.18 36.82 30.55
N ILE A 88 1.95 36.39 30.22
CA ILE A 88 1.60 34.99 29.95
C ILE A 88 0.70 34.90 28.70
N SER A 89 1.24 34.33 27.61
CA SER A 89 0.49 33.74 26.49
C SER A 89 1.42 32.73 25.79
N ALA A 90 1.04 31.47 25.57
CA ALA A 90 -0.06 31.02 24.71
C ALA A 90 0.16 31.39 23.23
N PHE A 91 1.21 30.82 22.62
CA PHE A 91 1.43 30.90 21.18
C PHE A 91 0.37 30.08 20.42
N LYS A 92 -0.41 30.77 19.59
CA LYS A 92 -1.19 30.14 18.53
C LYS A 92 -0.25 29.72 17.40
N MET A 93 -0.64 28.69 16.65
CA MET A 93 -0.14 28.54 15.28
C MET A 93 -0.68 29.69 14.44
N ASP A 94 0.17 30.30 13.64
CA ASP A 94 -0.24 31.26 12.61
C ASP A 94 0.19 30.79 11.22
N ASN A 95 -0.33 31.46 10.20
CA ASN A 95 -0.59 30.84 8.89
C ASN A 95 0.57 30.89 7.88
N GLU A 96 0.38 30.23 6.74
CA GLU A 96 1.29 30.21 5.59
C GLU A 96 1.67 31.62 5.09
N SER A 97 2.95 31.83 4.75
CA SER A 97 3.40 32.91 3.88
C SER A 97 4.37 32.40 2.81
N ASN A 98 4.13 32.76 1.55
CA ASN A 98 5.06 32.52 0.44
C ASN A 98 6.44 33.11 0.75
N ASP A 99 7.49 32.34 0.48
CA ASP A 99 8.70 32.89 -0.14
C ASP A 99 9.24 31.87 -1.17
N SER A 100 9.03 32.20 -2.45
CA SER A 100 9.40 31.39 -3.60
C SER A 100 9.94 32.32 -4.69
N LEU A 101 11.23 32.62 -4.63
CA LEU A 101 12.07 33.18 -5.70
C LEU A 101 13.55 32.93 -5.38
N ASP A 102 14.41 33.14 -6.38
CA ASP A 102 15.88 33.19 -6.32
C ASP A 102 16.66 32.02 -5.69
N TRP A 103 16.72 30.89 -6.43
CA TRP A 103 17.90 30.00 -6.48
C TRP A 103 18.06 29.39 -7.88
N LYS A 104 18.47 30.19 -8.86
CA LYS A 104 18.55 29.75 -10.28
C LYS A 104 19.84 30.09 -11.04
N GLU A 105 20.85 30.67 -10.39
CA GLU A 105 22.09 31.13 -11.04
C GLU A 105 23.38 30.44 -10.52
N TYR A 106 23.28 29.19 -10.02
CA TYR A 106 24.46 28.45 -9.53
C TYR A 106 24.72 27.10 -10.23
N SER A 107 24.14 26.88 -11.42
CA SER A 107 24.27 25.61 -12.16
C SER A 107 24.84 25.77 -13.58
N GLN A 108 25.66 26.81 -13.82
CA GLN A 108 26.33 27.07 -15.11
C GLN A 108 27.77 27.59 -14.94
N SER A 109 28.62 26.81 -14.27
CA SER A 109 30.08 26.91 -14.40
C SER A 109 30.70 25.53 -14.09
N ILE A 110 32.02 25.39 -14.30
CA ILE A 110 32.78 24.13 -14.18
C ILE A 110 32.42 23.08 -15.25
N HIS A 111 32.83 23.39 -16.49
CA HIS A 111 33.45 22.40 -17.38
C HIS A 111 34.84 22.94 -17.75
N GLY A 112 35.90 22.17 -17.54
CA GLY A 112 37.27 22.61 -17.84
C GLY A 112 38.38 21.74 -17.25
N ASN A 113 38.77 20.69 -18.00
CA ASN A 113 40.09 20.05 -18.11
C ASN A 113 40.87 19.60 -16.84
N GLY A 114 41.39 18.37 -16.80
CA GLY A 114 42.27 17.99 -15.67
C GLY A 114 43.01 16.64 -15.55
N VAL A 115 43.06 15.74 -16.55
CA VAL A 115 43.93 14.52 -16.53
C VAL A 115 43.53 13.42 -15.51
N GLU A 116 44.05 12.20 -15.73
CA GLU A 116 43.57 10.92 -15.17
C GLU A 116 44.40 10.44 -13.95
N THR A 117 43.81 9.64 -13.04
CA THR A 117 44.17 8.21 -12.81
C THR A 117 43.49 7.60 -11.57
N SER A 118 42.51 6.71 -11.79
CA SER A 118 42.23 5.50 -10.97
C SER A 118 40.98 4.78 -11.53
N GLY A 119 40.84 3.49 -11.24
CA GLY A 119 39.86 2.64 -11.92
C GLY A 119 38.43 2.79 -11.38
N GLU A 120 37.62 3.64 -12.01
CA GLU A 120 36.16 3.60 -11.83
C GLU A 120 35.56 2.35 -12.48
N VAL A 121 34.83 1.56 -11.68
CA VAL A 121 33.90 0.55 -12.21
C VAL A 121 32.74 1.30 -12.88
N LYS A 122 32.75 1.36 -14.21
CA LYS A 122 31.66 1.99 -14.97
C LYS A 122 30.37 1.18 -14.78
N ASP A 123 29.40 1.76 -14.07
CA ASP A 123 28.02 1.25 -13.99
C ASP A 123 27.47 1.07 -15.42
N VAL A 124 27.36 -0.18 -15.86
CA VAL A 124 26.81 -0.53 -17.18
C VAL A 124 25.31 -0.23 -17.15
N ILE A 125 24.89 0.83 -17.85
CA ILE A 125 23.48 1.26 -17.86
C ILE A 125 22.61 0.14 -18.48
N PRO A 126 21.64 -0.43 -17.73
CA PRO A 126 20.80 -1.52 -18.22
C PRO A 126 20.05 -1.18 -19.51
N VAL A 127 19.98 -2.14 -20.45
CA VAL A 127 19.35 -1.94 -21.76
C VAL A 127 17.85 -2.15 -21.64
N ARG A 128 17.11 -1.05 -21.50
CA ARG A 128 15.66 -1.07 -21.28
C ARG A 128 14.87 -1.43 -22.55
N LEU A 129 13.92 -2.35 -22.42
CA LEU A 129 13.07 -2.89 -23.49
C LEU A 129 11.84 -2.01 -23.72
N GLU A 130 11.78 -1.37 -24.88
CA GLU A 130 10.83 -0.29 -25.19
C GLU A 130 10.43 -0.29 -26.68
N GLY A 131 9.22 0.18 -26.98
CA GLY A 131 8.74 0.38 -28.36
C GLY A 131 8.88 -0.87 -29.25
N GLU A 132 9.43 -0.69 -30.44
CA GLU A 132 9.62 -1.75 -31.44
C GLU A 132 10.48 -2.92 -30.94
N SER A 133 11.37 -2.73 -29.97
CA SER A 133 12.18 -3.82 -29.42
C SER A 133 11.32 -4.90 -28.73
N LEU A 134 10.22 -4.49 -28.07
CA LEU A 134 9.25 -5.41 -27.47
C LEU A 134 8.51 -6.23 -28.53
N HIS A 135 8.24 -5.65 -29.71
CA HIS A 135 7.70 -6.40 -30.85
C HIS A 135 8.71 -7.37 -31.47
N TYR A 136 10.01 -7.24 -31.18
CA TYR A 136 11.02 -8.21 -31.61
C TYR A 136 11.18 -9.37 -30.61
N CYS A 137 11.26 -9.08 -29.30
CA CYS A 137 11.54 -10.07 -28.26
C CYS A 137 10.32 -10.63 -27.50
N ALA A 138 9.10 -10.14 -27.75
CA ALA A 138 7.87 -10.70 -27.19
C ALA A 138 6.93 -11.28 -28.26
N GLU A 139 6.24 -12.37 -27.93
CA GLU A 139 5.15 -12.95 -28.72
C GLU A 139 3.94 -13.26 -27.81
N ARG A 140 2.73 -12.86 -28.23
CA ARG A 140 1.48 -13.20 -27.57
C ARG A 140 0.82 -14.40 -28.24
N ASN A 141 0.16 -15.26 -27.45
CA ASN A 141 -0.71 -16.31 -27.95
C ASN A 141 -2.16 -15.97 -27.56
N ASP A 142 -2.90 -15.31 -28.46
CA ASP A 142 -4.26 -14.82 -28.19
C ASP A 142 -5.26 -15.94 -27.82
N ARG A 143 -4.98 -17.21 -28.17
CA ARG A 143 -5.85 -18.35 -27.86
C ARG A 143 -5.75 -18.82 -26.41
N GLN A 144 -4.56 -18.71 -25.82
CA GLN A 144 -4.30 -19.04 -24.42
C GLN A 144 -4.23 -17.78 -23.54
N ASN A 145 -4.22 -16.61 -24.16
CA ASN A 145 -4.16 -15.29 -23.54
C ASN A 145 -2.95 -15.09 -22.62
N HIS A 146 -1.79 -15.63 -23.02
CA HIS A 146 -0.48 -15.40 -22.40
C HIS A 146 0.50 -14.76 -23.39
N ALA A 147 1.60 -14.21 -22.88
CA ALA A 147 2.73 -13.71 -23.68
C ALA A 147 4.05 -14.30 -23.19
N VAL A 148 4.98 -14.53 -24.10
CA VAL A 148 6.35 -14.96 -23.79
C VAL A 148 7.31 -13.84 -24.18
N LEU A 149 8.21 -13.47 -23.28
CA LEU A 149 9.24 -12.45 -23.47
C LEU A 149 10.63 -13.07 -23.32
N VAL A 150 11.52 -12.78 -24.28
CA VAL A 150 12.97 -13.04 -24.15
C VAL A 150 13.66 -11.76 -23.69
N MET A 151 14.50 -11.88 -22.67
CA MET A 151 15.31 -10.78 -22.13
C MET A 151 16.78 -11.20 -22.10
N GLN A 152 17.69 -10.36 -22.59
CA GLN A 152 19.13 -10.57 -22.44
C GLN A 152 19.63 -10.11 -21.08
N LYS A 153 20.78 -10.65 -20.63
CA LYS A 153 21.53 -10.14 -19.46
C LYS A 153 21.51 -8.60 -19.41
N ASP A 154 21.19 -8.06 -18.24
CA ASP A 154 21.08 -6.62 -17.96
C ASP A 154 20.06 -5.85 -18.80
N GLN A 155 19.13 -6.55 -19.48
CA GLN A 155 17.92 -5.91 -19.98
C GLN A 155 16.90 -5.68 -18.88
N THR A 156 16.12 -4.61 -19.01
CA THR A 156 15.10 -4.21 -18.04
C THR A 156 13.75 -3.92 -18.69
N LEU A 157 12.67 -4.28 -18.01
CA LEU A 157 11.29 -3.94 -18.38
C LEU A 157 10.61 -3.27 -17.19
N CYS A 158 10.42 -1.95 -17.27
CA CYS A 158 9.66 -1.16 -16.31
C CYS A 158 8.22 -0.98 -16.82
N PHE A 159 7.22 -1.21 -15.97
CA PHE A 159 5.81 -1.27 -16.39
C PHE A 159 4.83 -0.78 -15.32
N ARG A 160 3.63 -0.39 -15.74
CA ARG A 160 2.41 -0.29 -14.90
C ARG A 160 1.52 -1.49 -15.16
N GLY A 161 0.78 -1.96 -14.17
CA GLY A 161 -0.16 -3.06 -14.39
C GLY A 161 -0.20 -4.14 -13.32
N LYS A 162 -0.77 -5.29 -13.69
CA LYS A 162 -0.87 -6.52 -12.88
C LYS A 162 -0.75 -7.75 -13.78
N CYS A 163 0.06 -8.73 -13.38
CA CYS A 163 0.26 -9.99 -14.10
C CYS A 163 0.77 -11.09 -13.16
N PHE A 164 0.72 -12.34 -13.63
CA PHE A 164 1.56 -13.41 -13.13
C PHE A 164 2.82 -13.52 -14.01
N LEU A 165 3.98 -13.78 -13.39
CA LEU A 165 5.26 -14.02 -14.06
C LEU A 165 5.79 -15.41 -13.67
N THR A 166 6.09 -16.23 -14.67
CA THR A 166 6.79 -17.51 -14.50
C THR A 166 8.11 -17.48 -15.26
N CYS A 167 9.24 -17.77 -14.60
CA CYS A 167 10.51 -17.93 -15.32
C CYS A 167 10.54 -19.31 -16.00
N LEU A 168 10.63 -19.32 -17.32
CA LEU A 168 10.65 -20.55 -18.13
C LEU A 168 12.08 -21.03 -18.43
N TYR A 169 13.06 -20.13 -18.40
CA TYR A 169 14.48 -20.40 -18.61
C TYR A 169 15.31 -19.22 -18.11
N GLY A 170 16.48 -19.48 -17.54
CA GLY A 170 17.34 -18.42 -16.98
C GLY A 170 16.84 -17.91 -15.62
N ARG A 171 17.05 -16.62 -15.34
CA ARG A 171 16.78 -15.97 -14.04
C ARG A 171 16.43 -14.49 -14.21
N VAL A 172 15.39 -14.01 -13.53
CA VAL A 172 15.03 -12.58 -13.51
C VAL A 172 14.87 -12.03 -12.10
N GLU A 173 15.31 -10.80 -11.86
CA GLU A 173 15.14 -10.07 -10.61
C GLU A 173 13.90 -9.16 -10.66
N VAL A 174 13.10 -9.16 -9.59
CA VAL A 174 12.06 -8.15 -9.33
C VAL A 174 12.17 -7.68 -7.87
N MET A 175 12.40 -6.39 -7.66
CA MET A 175 12.57 -5.77 -6.34
C MET A 175 13.58 -6.51 -5.42
N GLY A 176 14.67 -7.05 -5.97
CA GLY A 176 15.68 -7.79 -5.22
C GLY A 176 15.39 -9.27 -4.94
N PHE A 177 14.24 -9.81 -5.34
CA PHE A 177 13.97 -11.26 -5.35
C PHE A 177 14.29 -11.84 -6.73
N THR A 178 14.89 -13.02 -6.76
CA THR A 178 15.29 -13.72 -8.00
C THR A 178 14.33 -14.85 -8.31
N ILE A 179 13.64 -14.72 -9.44
CA ILE A 179 12.73 -15.72 -9.98
C ILE A 179 13.51 -16.59 -10.98
N GLU A 180 13.56 -17.90 -10.75
CA GLU A 180 14.40 -18.86 -11.47
C GLU A 180 13.58 -19.95 -12.19
N GLU A 181 14.19 -20.59 -13.19
CA GLU A 181 13.61 -21.74 -13.89
C GLU A 181 13.11 -22.82 -12.90
N GLY A 182 11.87 -23.28 -13.09
CA GLY A 182 11.27 -24.35 -12.28
C GLY A 182 10.58 -23.90 -10.98
N GLN A 183 10.65 -22.62 -10.62
CA GLN A 183 9.85 -22.06 -9.53
C GLN A 183 8.36 -21.89 -9.91
N GLN A 184 7.53 -21.54 -8.92
CA GLN A 184 6.12 -21.23 -9.13
C GLN A 184 5.91 -19.90 -9.89
N SER A 185 4.67 -19.63 -10.32
CA SER A 185 4.32 -18.35 -10.90
C SER A 185 4.07 -17.29 -9.82
N TYR A 186 4.65 -16.11 -9.96
CA TYR A 186 4.58 -15.04 -8.96
C TYR A 186 3.68 -13.89 -9.40
N PRO A 187 2.78 -13.38 -8.53
CA PRO A 187 1.92 -12.24 -8.83
C PRO A 187 2.69 -10.92 -8.71
N LEU A 188 2.71 -10.12 -9.78
CA LEU A 188 3.32 -8.79 -9.81
C LEU A 188 2.26 -7.69 -9.79
N PHE A 189 2.46 -6.68 -8.94
CA PHE A 189 1.54 -5.55 -8.80
C PHE A 189 2.27 -4.20 -8.93
N SER A 190 2.05 -3.50 -10.05
CA SER A 190 2.62 -2.18 -10.34
C SER A 190 1.55 -1.06 -10.46
N PRO A 191 0.87 -0.70 -9.35
CA PRO A 191 -0.19 0.31 -9.34
C PRO A 191 0.34 1.75 -9.28
N ALA A 192 -0.46 2.68 -9.82
CA ALA A 192 -0.19 4.12 -9.86
C ALA A 192 0.10 4.78 -8.49
N SER A 193 -0.33 4.17 -7.38
CA SER A 193 -0.06 4.64 -6.02
C SER A 193 1.41 4.54 -5.60
N HIS A 194 2.20 3.69 -6.27
CA HIS A 194 3.58 3.40 -5.89
C HIS A 194 4.56 3.59 -7.06
N CYS A 195 5.86 3.45 -6.79
CA CYS A 195 6.90 3.40 -7.82
C CYS A 195 6.63 2.21 -8.77
N PRO A 196 6.80 2.36 -10.11
CA PRO A 196 6.56 1.25 -11.03
C PRO A 196 7.60 0.14 -10.85
N LEU A 197 7.16 -1.11 -11.00
CA LEU A 197 8.01 -2.28 -10.95
C LEU A 197 8.91 -2.36 -12.19
N THR A 198 10.15 -2.81 -11.98
CA THR A 198 11.10 -3.19 -13.02
C THR A 198 11.42 -4.68 -12.88
N ILE A 199 11.32 -5.42 -13.98
CA ILE A 199 11.91 -6.75 -14.14
C ILE A 199 13.30 -6.56 -14.75
N ARG A 200 14.34 -7.21 -14.21
CA ARG A 200 15.71 -7.23 -14.78
C ARG A 200 16.11 -8.67 -15.09
N ALA A 201 16.68 -8.92 -16.26
CA ALA A 201 17.27 -10.23 -16.56
C ALA A 201 18.70 -10.32 -16.01
N LEU A 202 18.98 -11.43 -15.33
CA LEU A 202 20.29 -11.71 -14.72
C LEU A 202 21.15 -12.58 -15.63
N GLU A 203 22.40 -12.80 -15.21
CA GLU A 203 23.31 -13.76 -15.83
C GLU A 203 22.99 -15.19 -15.36
N SER A 204 23.11 -16.18 -16.25
CA SER A 204 23.04 -17.59 -15.87
C SER A 204 24.39 -18.04 -15.31
N SER A 205 24.37 -18.87 -14.26
CA SER A 205 25.57 -19.54 -13.72
C SER A 205 26.17 -20.54 -14.70
N ASP A 206 25.35 -21.11 -15.58
CA ASP A 206 25.71 -22.25 -16.41
C ASP A 206 26.18 -21.79 -17.79
N HIS A 207 27.41 -21.30 -17.88
CA HIS A 207 28.03 -20.86 -19.15
C HIS A 207 28.25 -21.97 -20.19
N THR A 208 27.77 -23.19 -19.94
CA THR A 208 27.95 -24.40 -20.75
C THR A 208 26.70 -24.83 -21.53
N ARG A 209 25.53 -24.21 -21.30
CA ARG A 209 24.27 -24.59 -21.96
C ARG A 209 24.18 -24.06 -23.39
N ASP A 210 23.56 -24.84 -24.29
CA ASP A 210 23.09 -24.32 -25.57
C ASP A 210 21.64 -23.84 -25.41
N ASP A 211 21.52 -22.59 -24.97
CA ASP A 211 20.27 -21.85 -24.75
C ASP A 211 19.25 -22.02 -25.90
N LYS A 212 19.70 -22.20 -27.16
CA LYS A 212 18.80 -22.32 -28.32
C LYS A 212 18.21 -23.72 -28.44
N THR A 213 18.98 -24.76 -28.10
CA THR A 213 18.46 -26.13 -28.09
C THR A 213 17.48 -26.36 -26.93
N GLU A 214 17.78 -25.83 -25.74
CA GLU A 214 16.92 -25.94 -24.54
C GLU A 214 15.64 -25.08 -24.67
N ALA A 215 15.74 -23.86 -25.21
CA ALA A 215 14.57 -23.00 -25.41
C ALA A 215 13.56 -23.52 -26.45
N SER A 216 14.00 -24.27 -27.47
CA SER A 216 13.13 -24.73 -28.56
C SER A 216 11.94 -25.62 -28.12
N PRO A 217 12.10 -26.64 -27.25
CA PRO A 217 10.99 -27.39 -26.66
C PRO A 217 10.22 -26.60 -25.61
N ILE A 218 10.85 -25.67 -24.88
CA ILE A 218 10.18 -24.79 -23.90
C ILE A 218 9.17 -23.89 -24.63
N LEU A 219 9.63 -23.13 -25.63
CA LEU A 219 8.79 -22.24 -26.44
C LEU A 219 7.67 -22.99 -27.20
N GLN A 220 7.89 -24.27 -27.54
CA GLN A 220 6.86 -25.10 -28.21
C GLN A 220 5.62 -25.35 -27.35
N LYS A 221 5.73 -25.30 -26.02
CA LYS A 221 4.59 -25.46 -25.10
C LYS A 221 3.62 -24.26 -25.14
N TYR A 222 4.13 -23.08 -25.47
CA TYR A 222 3.43 -21.79 -25.30
C TYR A 222 3.16 -21.05 -26.62
N LEU A 223 3.94 -21.29 -27.68
CA LEU A 223 3.92 -20.47 -28.89
C LEU A 223 3.67 -21.28 -30.17
N THR A 224 3.10 -20.59 -31.17
CA THR A 224 2.96 -21.15 -32.53
C THR A 224 4.34 -21.39 -33.17
N SER A 225 4.41 -22.27 -34.18
CA SER A 225 5.67 -22.55 -34.89
C SER A 225 6.25 -21.31 -35.61
N ALA A 226 5.42 -20.32 -35.96
CA ALA A 226 5.87 -19.04 -36.51
C ALA A 226 6.47 -18.14 -35.42
N SER A 227 5.73 -17.91 -34.34
CA SER A 227 6.15 -17.16 -33.15
C SER A 227 7.46 -17.68 -32.56
N ARG A 228 7.56 -19.01 -32.39
CA ARG A 228 8.79 -19.67 -31.92
C ARG A 228 9.97 -19.41 -32.86
N LYS A 229 9.79 -19.52 -34.19
CA LYS A 229 10.85 -19.23 -35.17
C LYS A 229 11.29 -17.75 -35.20
N LYS A 230 10.50 -16.84 -34.62
CA LYS A 230 10.89 -15.45 -34.39
C LYS A 230 11.73 -15.32 -33.11
N LEU A 231 11.21 -15.75 -31.95
CA LEU A 231 11.94 -15.64 -30.67
C LEU A 231 13.24 -16.46 -30.63
N LEU A 232 13.33 -17.62 -31.28
CA LEU A 232 14.59 -18.38 -31.37
C LEU A 232 15.73 -17.61 -32.06
N LYS A 233 15.44 -16.56 -32.83
CA LYS A 233 16.46 -15.65 -33.41
C LYS A 233 16.93 -14.59 -32.43
N THR A 234 16.13 -14.27 -31.40
CA THR A 234 16.45 -13.24 -30.41
C THR A 234 17.26 -13.78 -29.24
N ILE A 235 17.28 -15.09 -29.06
CA ILE A 235 18.05 -15.78 -28.02
C ILE A 235 19.56 -15.77 -28.36
N THR A 236 20.36 -15.51 -27.33
CA THR A 236 21.83 -15.58 -27.28
C THR A 236 22.24 -16.10 -25.89
N SER A 237 23.49 -16.54 -25.73
CA SER A 237 24.03 -16.94 -24.42
C SER A 237 23.67 -15.92 -23.32
N ASN A 238 23.17 -16.41 -22.18
CA ASN A 238 22.59 -15.61 -21.09
C ASN A 238 21.26 -14.92 -21.43
N SER A 239 20.42 -15.55 -22.26
CA SER A 239 19.00 -15.17 -22.39
C SER A 239 18.17 -15.74 -21.24
N SER A 240 17.29 -14.93 -20.67
CA SER A 240 16.19 -15.41 -19.84
C SER A 240 14.87 -15.37 -20.61
N ILE A 241 14.00 -16.35 -20.37
CA ILE A 241 12.68 -16.47 -21.00
C ILE A 241 11.63 -16.45 -19.90
N ILE A 242 10.68 -15.53 -19.98
CA ILE A 242 9.57 -15.44 -19.02
C ILE A 242 8.22 -15.59 -19.71
N LEU A 243 7.30 -16.26 -19.03
CA LEU A 243 5.88 -16.29 -19.33
C LEU A 243 5.19 -15.18 -18.53
N LEU A 244 4.26 -14.47 -19.18
CA LEU A 244 3.47 -13.40 -18.60
C LEU A 244 1.99 -13.70 -18.85
N GLU A 245 1.22 -13.79 -17.76
CA GLU A 245 -0.19 -14.19 -17.78
C GLU A 245 -1.07 -13.12 -17.08
N PRO A 246 -2.30 -12.87 -17.55
CA PRO A 246 -3.18 -11.85 -16.96
C PRO A 246 -3.68 -12.27 -15.58
N MET A 247 -3.47 -11.41 -14.58
CA MET A 247 -3.88 -11.68 -13.20
C MET A 247 -5.24 -11.05 -12.88
N GLU A 248 -6.24 -11.88 -12.60
CA GLU A 248 -7.57 -11.44 -12.13
C GLU A 248 -7.89 -12.12 -10.79
N THR A 249 -7.99 -11.35 -9.71
CA THR A 249 -8.08 -11.84 -8.32
C THR A 249 -9.29 -11.25 -7.60
N PRO A 250 -9.77 -11.83 -6.47
CA PRO A 250 -10.84 -11.22 -5.67
C PRO A 250 -10.49 -9.79 -5.25
N LEU A 251 -9.23 -9.57 -4.84
CA LEU A 251 -8.65 -8.25 -4.57
C LEU A 251 -8.81 -7.28 -5.74
N THR A 252 -8.28 -7.64 -6.91
CA THR A 252 -8.22 -6.71 -8.05
C THR A 252 -9.61 -6.44 -8.63
N ARG A 253 -10.48 -7.46 -8.72
CA ARG A 253 -11.90 -7.27 -9.06
C ARG A 253 -12.62 -6.37 -8.06
N PHE A 254 -12.40 -6.54 -6.76
CA PHE A 254 -13.03 -5.73 -5.72
C PHE A 254 -12.60 -4.26 -5.79
N LEU A 255 -11.28 -4.00 -5.87
CA LEU A 255 -10.76 -2.65 -6.02
C LEU A 255 -11.25 -1.99 -7.31
N SER A 256 -11.23 -2.68 -8.44
CA SER A 256 -11.73 -2.15 -9.71
C SER A 256 -13.25 -1.97 -9.79
N SER A 257 -14.02 -2.47 -8.81
CA SER A 257 -15.46 -2.20 -8.72
C SER A 257 -15.79 -0.77 -8.24
N PHE A 258 -14.84 -0.08 -7.61
CA PHE A 258 -14.98 1.32 -7.23
C PHE A 258 -14.49 2.24 -8.35
N SER A 259 -15.28 3.25 -8.73
CA SER A 259 -14.98 4.20 -9.82
C SER A 259 -13.55 4.73 -9.78
N ASP A 260 -13.16 5.24 -8.61
CA ASP A 260 -11.92 6.00 -8.42
C ASP A 260 -10.69 5.10 -8.48
N LEU A 261 -10.85 3.79 -8.23
CA LEU A 261 -9.82 2.76 -8.19
C LEU A 261 -9.85 1.82 -9.42
N SER A 262 -10.81 1.98 -10.32
CA SER A 262 -10.92 1.20 -11.57
C SER A 262 -9.64 1.24 -12.42
N GLU A 263 -8.91 2.35 -12.37
CA GLU A 263 -7.64 2.61 -13.06
C GLU A 263 -6.40 2.46 -12.15
N LEU A 264 -6.50 1.86 -10.96
CA LEU A 264 -5.40 1.80 -9.98
C LEU A 264 -4.12 1.17 -10.55
N PHE A 265 -4.25 0.28 -11.54
CA PHE A 265 -3.14 -0.40 -12.23
C PHE A 265 -2.77 0.22 -13.58
N SER A 266 -3.45 1.29 -14.01
CA SER A 266 -3.14 2.02 -15.26
C SER A 266 -2.03 3.07 -15.04
N PRO A 267 -1.32 3.51 -16.10
CA PRO A 267 -0.46 4.68 -16.06
C PRO A 267 -1.21 5.95 -15.63
N THR A 268 -0.54 6.79 -14.84
CA THR A 268 -1.03 8.14 -14.53
C THR A 268 -0.94 9.06 -15.75
N MET A 269 -1.63 10.21 -15.73
CA MET A 269 -1.64 11.15 -16.86
C MET A 269 -0.26 11.72 -17.22
N SER A 270 0.66 11.84 -16.25
CA SER A 270 2.07 12.18 -16.50
C SER A 270 2.85 11.03 -17.15
N GLU A 271 2.45 9.78 -16.89
CA GLU A 271 3.09 8.59 -17.44
C GLU A 271 2.51 8.16 -18.80
N LEU A 272 1.29 8.59 -19.14
CA LEU A 272 0.61 8.25 -20.39
C LEU A 272 1.44 8.63 -21.64
N MET A 273 2.11 9.79 -21.60
CA MET A 273 3.02 10.26 -22.67
C MET A 273 4.31 9.43 -22.80
N SER A 274 4.47 8.42 -21.93
CA SER A 274 5.60 7.50 -21.86
C SER A 274 5.16 6.04 -21.79
N ALA A 275 3.87 5.75 -22.01
CA ALA A 275 3.31 4.41 -22.01
C ALA A 275 3.31 3.82 -23.43
N VAL A 276 3.82 2.59 -23.60
CA VAL A 276 3.87 1.92 -24.90
C VAL A 276 2.54 1.18 -25.13
N LEU A 277 1.55 1.88 -25.70
CA LEU A 277 0.17 1.37 -25.85
C LEU A 277 -0.03 0.35 -26.99
N ASP A 278 0.96 0.16 -27.87
CA ASP A 278 1.01 -0.94 -28.83
C ASP A 278 2.16 -1.89 -28.48
N THR A 279 1.85 -2.99 -27.76
CA THR A 279 2.78 -4.09 -27.45
C THR A 279 2.02 -5.41 -27.30
N PRO A 280 2.69 -6.57 -27.45
CA PRO A 280 2.13 -7.88 -27.07
C PRO A 280 1.73 -8.01 -25.59
N LEU A 281 2.22 -7.13 -24.71
CA LEU A 281 2.06 -7.22 -23.25
C LEU A 281 0.80 -6.51 -22.73
N ASN A 282 0.27 -5.53 -23.46
CA ASN A 282 -0.89 -4.73 -23.03
C ASN A 282 -2.16 -5.57 -22.86
N GLY A 283 -2.30 -6.66 -23.63
CA GLY A 283 -3.38 -7.64 -23.45
C GLY A 283 -3.27 -8.48 -22.17
N MET A 284 -2.10 -8.50 -21.52
CA MET A 284 -1.82 -9.23 -20.28
C MET A 284 -2.08 -8.38 -19.02
N GLY A 285 -2.50 -7.12 -19.18
CA GLY A 285 -2.62 -6.18 -18.07
C GLY A 285 -1.29 -5.53 -17.66
N MET A 286 -0.24 -5.60 -18.49
CA MET A 286 1.03 -4.88 -18.31
C MET A 286 1.18 -3.79 -19.38
N ILE A 287 1.44 -2.55 -18.98
CA ILE A 287 1.71 -1.42 -19.87
C ILE A 287 3.17 -0.96 -19.66
N PRO A 288 4.09 -1.25 -20.61
CA PRO A 288 5.49 -0.85 -20.51
C PRO A 288 5.67 0.68 -20.52
N LEU A 289 6.68 1.15 -19.81
CA LEU A 289 7.05 2.56 -19.69
C LEU A 289 8.41 2.83 -20.37
N VAL A 290 8.55 3.96 -21.07
CA VAL A 290 9.82 4.37 -21.70
C VAL A 290 10.79 5.08 -20.73
N LYS A 291 12.07 5.22 -21.12
CA LYS A 291 13.20 5.70 -20.28
C LYS A 291 12.96 6.97 -19.46
N ALA A 292 12.00 7.81 -19.82
CA ALA A 292 11.66 9.03 -19.07
C ALA A 292 11.10 8.76 -17.65
N ILE A 293 10.58 7.55 -17.39
CA ILE A 293 10.10 7.15 -16.05
C ILE A 293 10.96 6.01 -15.52
N ASP A 294 11.83 6.28 -14.56
CA ASP A 294 12.55 5.21 -13.88
C ASP A 294 11.68 4.50 -12.84
N GLY A 295 11.95 3.20 -12.66
CA GLY A 295 11.43 2.43 -11.53
C GLY A 295 12.21 2.71 -10.23
N LEU A 296 12.32 1.72 -9.35
CA LEU A 296 12.99 1.87 -8.06
C LEU A 296 14.47 2.27 -8.23
N LYS A 297 14.82 3.49 -7.79
CA LYS A 297 16.20 3.96 -7.67
C LYS A 297 16.78 3.62 -6.30
N MET A 298 18.04 3.20 -6.30
CA MET A 298 18.83 2.93 -5.09
C MET A 298 20.11 3.78 -5.14
N SER A 299 20.45 4.45 -4.04
CA SER A 299 21.75 5.11 -3.89
C SER A 299 22.87 4.09 -3.68
N LYS A 300 24.13 4.52 -3.72
CA LYS A 300 25.26 3.65 -3.37
C LYS A 300 25.15 3.17 -1.91
N THR A 301 24.93 4.08 -0.96
CA THR A 301 24.78 3.74 0.47
C THR A 301 23.60 2.78 0.74
N TYR A 302 22.53 2.84 -0.04
CA TYR A 302 21.44 1.86 0.01
C TYR A 302 21.94 0.45 -0.38
N ARG A 303 22.68 0.33 -1.50
CA ARG A 303 23.24 -0.96 -1.96
C ARG A 303 24.26 -1.52 -0.98
N ASP A 304 25.17 -0.67 -0.50
CA ASP A 304 26.22 -1.05 0.46
C ASP A 304 25.60 -1.56 1.77
N ALA A 305 24.56 -0.87 2.29
CA ALA A 305 23.82 -1.29 3.48
C ALA A 305 23.02 -2.58 3.29
N LEU A 306 22.34 -2.74 2.15
CA LEU A 306 21.62 -3.96 1.80
C LEU A 306 22.58 -5.16 1.75
N ASN A 307 23.71 -5.02 1.05
CA ASN A 307 24.71 -6.07 0.93
C ASN A 307 25.31 -6.44 2.30
N MET A 308 25.66 -5.44 3.13
CA MET A 308 26.18 -5.66 4.48
C MET A 308 25.20 -6.46 5.35
N VAL A 309 23.93 -6.04 5.40
CA VAL A 309 22.91 -6.72 6.21
C VAL A 309 22.62 -8.13 5.68
N VAL A 310 22.47 -8.29 4.36
CA VAL A 310 22.25 -9.61 3.74
C VAL A 310 23.42 -10.55 4.03
N SER A 311 24.65 -10.05 4.05
CA SER A 311 25.85 -10.84 4.39
C SER A 311 25.83 -11.25 5.87
N ALA A 312 25.49 -10.34 6.77
CA ALA A 312 25.35 -10.62 8.21
C ALA A 312 24.19 -11.58 8.55
N CYS A 313 23.21 -11.75 7.65
CA CYS A 313 22.14 -12.75 7.76
C CYS A 313 22.52 -14.13 7.17
N ARG A 314 23.71 -14.27 6.57
CA ARG A 314 24.16 -15.44 5.82
C ARG A 314 25.49 -16.02 6.31
N GLY A 315 26.23 -15.29 7.14
CA GLY A 315 27.43 -15.78 7.82
C GLY A 315 27.13 -16.31 9.22
N ASP A 316 28.07 -17.05 9.78
CA ASP A 316 27.97 -17.68 11.10
C ASP A 316 28.09 -16.63 12.22
N MET A 317 26.96 -15.98 12.53
CA MET A 317 26.78 -15.14 13.71
C MET A 317 26.29 -15.99 14.90
N ASP A 318 26.67 -15.62 16.13
CA ASP A 318 26.10 -16.19 17.36
C ASP A 318 24.62 -15.80 17.50
N GLY A 319 23.73 -16.57 16.85
CA GLY A 319 22.28 -16.37 16.82
C GLY A 319 21.78 -15.54 15.62
N CYS A 320 20.46 -15.39 15.53
CA CYS A 320 19.81 -14.73 14.39
C CYS A 320 20.14 -13.24 14.30
N ALA A 321 20.39 -12.74 13.09
CA ALA A 321 20.51 -11.30 12.85
C ALA A 321 19.18 -10.58 13.12
N VAL A 322 19.21 -9.50 13.91
CA VAL A 322 18.03 -8.69 14.25
C VAL A 322 18.27 -7.26 13.79
N ILE A 323 17.49 -6.83 12.79
CA ILE A 323 17.71 -5.61 12.02
C ILE A 323 16.59 -4.62 12.29
N LEU A 324 16.91 -3.52 12.97
CA LEU A 324 15.97 -2.44 13.23
C LEU A 324 16.13 -1.35 12.16
N VAL A 325 15.04 -1.02 11.46
CA VAL A 325 15.04 -0.07 10.33
C VAL A 325 14.29 1.21 10.72
N CYS A 326 15.02 2.31 10.91
CA CYS A 326 14.51 3.56 11.46
C CYS A 326 14.79 4.78 10.57
N GLY A 327 14.17 5.92 10.91
CA GLY A 327 14.21 7.16 10.13
C GLY A 327 12.83 7.84 10.04
N THR A 328 12.82 9.08 9.57
CA THR A 328 11.61 9.92 9.44
C THR A 328 10.56 9.33 8.49
N LYS A 329 9.37 9.96 8.44
CA LYS A 329 8.37 9.68 7.41
C LYS A 329 8.97 9.98 6.02
N ASN A 330 8.63 9.19 5.00
CA ASN A 330 9.02 9.36 3.59
C ASN A 330 10.49 9.14 3.19
N VAL A 331 11.40 8.73 4.09
CA VAL A 331 12.81 8.40 3.73
C VAL A 331 12.98 7.10 2.92
N GLY A 332 11.92 6.30 2.79
CA GLY A 332 11.92 5.04 2.04
C GLY A 332 11.97 3.75 2.86
N LYS A 333 11.72 3.78 4.18
CA LYS A 333 11.86 2.61 5.08
C LYS A 333 11.17 1.34 4.56
N SER A 334 9.86 1.39 4.31
CA SER A 334 9.08 0.24 3.79
C SER A 334 9.51 -0.21 2.38
N THR A 335 10.31 0.60 1.66
CA THR A 335 10.91 0.20 0.38
C THR A 335 12.25 -0.50 0.59
N PHE A 336 13.10 -0.02 1.52
CA PHE A 336 14.30 -0.75 1.96
C PHE A 336 13.94 -2.09 2.58
N ILE A 337 12.93 -2.13 3.46
CA ILE A 337 12.47 -3.35 4.14
C ILE A 337 11.96 -4.38 3.13
N ARG A 338 11.10 -4.01 2.16
CA ARG A 338 10.62 -4.96 1.14
C ARG A 338 11.76 -5.52 0.28
N THR A 339 12.69 -4.69 -0.16
CA THR A 339 13.87 -5.17 -0.90
C THR A 339 14.76 -6.06 -0.02
N LEU A 340 14.94 -5.74 1.26
CA LEU A 340 15.70 -6.60 2.19
C LEU A 340 15.03 -7.96 2.39
N VAL A 341 13.71 -8.01 2.64
CA VAL A 341 12.94 -9.27 2.70
C VAL A 341 13.13 -10.07 1.42
N ASN A 342 12.91 -9.44 0.26
CA ASN A 342 13.04 -10.07 -1.05
C ASN A 342 14.44 -10.65 -1.30
N THR A 343 15.50 -9.90 -0.97
CA THR A 343 16.89 -10.36 -1.16
C THR A 343 17.31 -11.41 -0.13
N LEU A 344 16.73 -11.43 1.07
CA LEU A 344 16.93 -12.51 2.05
C LEU A 344 16.22 -13.81 1.62
N LEU A 345 15.02 -13.74 1.03
CA LEU A 345 14.26 -14.91 0.56
C LEU A 345 14.92 -15.66 -0.61
N ASN A 346 15.89 -15.05 -1.30
CA ASN A 346 16.77 -15.76 -2.24
C ASN A 346 17.69 -16.80 -1.56
N HIS A 347 17.84 -16.72 -0.24
CA HIS A 347 18.88 -17.42 0.54
C HIS A 347 18.41 -18.01 1.87
N THR A 348 17.19 -17.67 2.31
CA THR A 348 16.57 -18.16 3.55
C THR A 348 15.12 -18.55 3.27
N ALA A 349 14.63 -19.63 3.88
CA ALA A 349 13.27 -20.11 3.67
C ALA A 349 12.20 -19.20 4.31
N SER A 350 12.59 -18.26 5.18
CA SER A 350 11.72 -17.23 5.72
C SER A 350 12.50 -16.08 6.36
N VAL A 351 11.80 -14.99 6.68
CA VAL A 351 12.26 -13.86 7.51
C VAL A 351 11.17 -13.55 8.55
N ASP A 352 11.52 -13.32 9.81
CA ASP A 352 10.59 -12.82 10.83
C ASP A 352 10.41 -11.30 10.69
N TYR A 353 9.19 -10.81 10.84
CA TYR A 353 8.86 -9.39 10.71
C TYR A 353 8.10 -8.89 11.94
N LEU A 354 8.68 -7.95 12.69
CA LEU A 354 8.01 -7.21 13.76
C LEU A 354 7.55 -5.84 13.24
N GLU A 355 6.24 -5.63 13.25
CA GLU A 355 5.59 -4.39 12.80
C GLU A 355 5.40 -3.39 13.95
N GLY A 356 5.94 -2.19 13.75
CA GLY A 356 5.88 -1.06 14.68
C GLY A 356 5.37 0.26 14.06
N ASP A 357 5.13 0.35 12.74
CA ASP A 357 4.46 1.54 12.17
C ASP A 357 2.94 1.34 12.13
N LEU A 358 2.28 1.76 13.22
CA LEU A 358 0.82 1.79 13.36
C LEU A 358 0.07 2.48 12.20
N GLY A 359 0.73 3.36 11.43
CA GLY A 359 0.10 4.15 10.38
C GLY A 359 0.34 3.66 8.96
N GLN A 360 1.42 2.92 8.71
CA GLN A 360 1.77 2.36 7.39
C GLN A 360 2.29 0.93 7.55
N THR A 361 1.40 0.06 8.04
CA THR A 361 1.59 -1.38 8.23
C THR A 361 1.76 -2.14 6.91
N GLU A 362 2.64 -3.14 6.87
CA GLU A 362 2.93 -3.92 5.66
C GLU A 362 1.89 -5.03 5.37
N PHE A 363 1.58 -5.87 6.37
CA PHE A 363 0.75 -7.08 6.17
C PHE A 363 -0.71 -6.97 6.63
N THR A 364 -1.05 -5.89 7.34
CA THR A 364 -2.34 -5.71 8.00
C THR A 364 -2.95 -4.34 7.70
N PRO A 365 -4.27 -4.15 7.89
CA PRO A 365 -4.85 -2.83 8.03
C PRO A 365 -4.23 -2.07 9.21
N ALA A 366 -4.10 -0.75 9.05
CA ALA A 366 -3.43 0.10 10.02
C ALA A 366 -4.10 0.11 11.41
N GLY A 367 -3.34 0.48 12.43
CA GLY A 367 -3.74 0.39 13.84
C GLY A 367 -3.40 -0.95 14.51
N CYS A 368 -2.57 -1.77 13.87
CA CYS A 368 -2.06 -3.03 14.41
C CYS A 368 -0.55 -2.98 14.69
N LEU A 369 -0.13 -3.79 15.66
CA LEU A 369 1.25 -4.24 15.86
C LEU A 369 1.25 -5.75 15.64
N SER A 370 2.28 -6.32 15.03
CA SER A 370 2.28 -7.76 14.72
C SER A 370 3.67 -8.38 14.61
N LEU A 371 3.74 -9.70 14.80
CA LEU A 371 4.85 -10.56 14.44
C LEU A 371 4.36 -11.57 13.38
N SER A 372 5.07 -11.64 12.26
CA SER A 372 4.78 -12.57 11.14
C SER A 372 6.04 -13.32 10.70
N THR A 373 5.92 -14.60 10.36
CA THR A 373 6.82 -15.24 9.38
C THR A 373 6.48 -14.78 7.97
N VAL A 374 7.47 -14.33 7.21
CA VAL A 374 7.36 -14.05 5.77
C VAL A 374 8.16 -15.10 5.00
N SER A 375 7.52 -15.83 4.08
CA SER A 375 8.17 -16.87 3.24
C SER A 375 7.97 -16.65 1.74
N GLU A 376 7.19 -15.64 1.33
CA GLU A 376 6.86 -15.33 -0.06
C GLU A 376 7.30 -13.89 -0.40
N PRO A 377 7.73 -13.61 -1.64
CA PRO A 377 8.33 -12.33 -2.01
C PRO A 377 7.29 -11.20 -2.14
N LEU A 378 7.67 -10.00 -1.71
CA LEU A 378 6.83 -8.82 -1.60
C LEU A 378 6.88 -8.01 -2.91
N LEU A 379 6.28 -8.56 -3.96
CA LEU A 379 6.31 -8.04 -5.34
C LEU A 379 5.18 -7.04 -5.64
N GLY A 380 4.90 -6.17 -4.67
CA GLY A 380 3.86 -5.15 -4.73
C GLY A 380 3.85 -4.21 -3.51
N PRO A 381 2.81 -3.36 -3.38
CA PRO A 381 2.57 -2.56 -2.17
C PRO A 381 1.81 -3.32 -1.06
N PRO A 382 1.83 -2.86 0.20
CA PRO A 382 1.16 -3.49 1.35
C PRO A 382 -0.24 -4.08 1.09
N PHE A 383 -1.10 -3.36 0.36
CA PHE A 383 -2.47 -3.78 0.07
C PHE A 383 -2.58 -5.01 -0.85
N THR A 384 -1.48 -5.50 -1.45
CA THR A 384 -1.51 -6.67 -2.35
C THR A 384 -1.21 -8.00 -1.67
N HIS A 385 -0.72 -7.96 -0.43
CA HIS A 385 -0.30 -9.13 0.37
C HIS A 385 -0.78 -9.00 1.82
N GLN A 386 -2.06 -8.63 2.00
CA GLN A 386 -2.72 -8.55 3.30
C GLN A 386 -3.10 -9.95 3.80
N TYR A 387 -2.67 -10.32 5.00
CA TYR A 387 -3.02 -11.58 5.68
C TYR A 387 -3.19 -11.38 7.20
N THR A 388 -3.54 -12.44 7.93
CA THR A 388 -3.60 -12.41 9.39
C THR A 388 -2.28 -12.94 9.96
N PRO A 389 -1.46 -12.12 10.65
CA PRO A 389 -0.21 -12.56 11.28
C PRO A 389 -0.41 -13.68 12.30
N GLU A 390 0.65 -14.44 12.58
CA GLU A 390 0.69 -15.42 13.67
C GLU A 390 0.27 -14.78 15.00
N HIS A 391 0.84 -13.59 15.28
CA HIS A 391 0.53 -12.80 16.45
C HIS A 391 0.32 -11.34 16.06
N MET A 392 -0.87 -10.82 16.37
CA MET A 392 -1.26 -9.43 16.12
C MET A 392 -1.93 -8.87 17.37
N ILE A 393 -1.74 -7.57 17.63
CA ILE A 393 -2.42 -6.82 18.69
C ILE A 393 -3.06 -5.60 18.02
N TYR A 394 -4.37 -5.43 18.21
CA TYR A 394 -5.06 -4.24 17.73
C TYR A 394 -4.84 -3.09 18.70
N PHE A 395 -4.03 -2.13 18.28
CA PHE A 395 -3.76 -0.93 19.07
C PHE A 395 -4.91 0.08 18.95
N GLY A 396 -5.55 0.17 17.78
CA GLY A 396 -6.75 0.98 17.54
C GLY A 396 -6.52 2.38 16.97
N HIS A 397 -5.27 2.85 16.94
CA HIS A 397 -4.88 4.16 16.40
C HIS A 397 -3.72 4.03 15.42
N THR A 398 -3.62 4.96 14.47
CA THR A 398 -2.47 5.08 13.55
C THR A 398 -1.33 5.94 14.10
N SER A 399 -1.21 5.96 15.42
CA SER A 399 -0.30 6.77 16.23
C SER A 399 -0.33 6.23 17.66
N CYS A 400 0.79 6.27 18.38
CA CYS A 400 0.85 5.93 19.80
C CYS A 400 0.78 7.17 20.72
N GLU A 401 0.52 8.37 20.18
CA GLU A 401 0.49 9.66 20.93
C GLU A 401 -0.33 9.60 22.23
N THR A 402 -1.39 8.80 22.25
CA THR A 402 -2.32 8.65 23.37
C THR A 402 -1.89 7.64 24.43
N ASP A 403 -0.99 6.70 24.10
CA ASP A 403 -0.60 5.60 24.98
C ASP A 403 0.74 4.98 24.53
N LEU A 404 1.84 5.55 25.04
CA LEU A 404 3.21 5.13 24.71
C LEU A 404 3.59 3.81 25.39
N GLU A 405 3.08 3.58 26.61
CA GLU A 405 3.38 2.41 27.43
C GLU A 405 2.73 1.14 26.86
N ARG A 406 1.44 1.18 26.49
CA ARG A 406 0.74 0.06 25.86
C ARG A 406 1.36 -0.29 24.51
N TYR A 407 1.90 0.66 23.76
CA TYR A 407 2.65 0.37 22.53
C TYR A 407 3.93 -0.44 22.85
N LEU A 408 4.73 0.01 23.82
CA LEU A 408 5.98 -0.67 24.19
C LEU A 408 5.74 -2.06 24.78
N GLU A 409 4.76 -2.22 25.68
CA GLU A 409 4.40 -3.55 26.19
C GLU A 409 3.72 -4.44 25.14
N SER A 410 3.01 -3.88 24.15
CA SER A 410 2.49 -4.66 23.02
C SER A 410 3.62 -5.23 22.16
N LEU A 411 4.65 -4.44 21.83
CA LEU A 411 5.82 -4.94 21.11
C LEU A 411 6.62 -5.97 21.93
N LYS A 412 6.83 -5.75 23.23
CA LYS A 412 7.45 -6.75 24.11
C LYS A 412 6.61 -8.03 24.18
N SER A 413 5.28 -7.91 24.23
CA SER A 413 4.33 -9.05 24.24
C SER A 413 4.39 -9.85 22.94
N LEU A 414 4.54 -9.20 21.78
CA LEU A 414 4.79 -9.85 20.50
C LEU A 414 6.16 -10.56 20.48
N TRP A 415 7.22 -9.87 20.89
CA TRP A 415 8.57 -10.45 20.94
C TRP A 415 8.67 -11.67 21.85
N ARG A 416 8.03 -11.63 23.04
CA ARG A 416 7.95 -12.75 24.00
C ARG A 416 7.28 -14.01 23.41
N ARG A 417 6.59 -13.92 22.28
CA ARG A 417 5.97 -15.08 21.59
C ARG A 417 6.83 -15.67 20.47
N ARG A 418 7.86 -14.96 19.99
CA ARG A 418 8.83 -15.52 19.03
C ARG A 418 9.57 -16.67 19.70
N SER A 419 9.73 -17.81 19.01
CA SER A 419 10.63 -18.85 19.51
C SER A 419 12.06 -18.32 19.59
N GLN A 420 12.71 -18.53 20.73
CA GLN A 420 14.09 -18.10 20.95
C GLN A 420 15.11 -19.04 20.28
N SER A 421 14.71 -20.29 19.99
CA SER A 421 15.52 -21.27 19.25
C SER A 421 15.44 -21.11 17.72
N ARG A 422 14.95 -19.98 17.23
CA ARG A 422 14.73 -19.74 15.79
C ARG A 422 15.85 -18.85 15.22
N GLU A 423 16.66 -19.42 14.35
CA GLU A 423 17.80 -18.78 13.69
C GLU A 423 17.40 -17.87 12.51
N THR A 424 16.13 -17.89 12.11
CA THR A 424 15.55 -17.00 11.08
C THR A 424 15.86 -15.52 11.34
N PRO A 425 16.39 -14.75 10.36
CA PRO A 425 16.63 -13.32 10.52
C PRO A 425 15.35 -12.55 10.86
N VAL A 426 15.48 -11.49 11.67
CA VAL A 426 14.35 -10.69 12.16
C VAL A 426 14.47 -9.24 11.69
N ILE A 427 13.46 -8.70 11.02
CA ILE A 427 13.36 -7.28 10.67
C ILE A 427 12.34 -6.58 11.58
N ILE A 428 12.73 -5.44 12.14
CA ILE A 428 11.86 -4.58 12.94
C ILE A 428 11.59 -3.28 12.17
N ASN A 429 10.35 -3.10 11.71
CA ASN A 429 9.89 -1.84 11.14
C ASN A 429 9.54 -0.85 12.27
N THR A 430 10.04 0.39 12.21
CA THR A 430 9.68 1.42 13.20
C THR A 430 8.79 2.51 12.60
N MET A 431 7.93 3.10 13.44
CA MET A 431 7.23 4.32 13.08
C MET A 431 8.17 5.42 12.58
N GLY A 432 7.67 6.33 11.73
CA GLY A 432 8.41 7.48 11.21
C GLY A 432 8.74 8.61 12.21
N TRP A 433 8.85 8.33 13.52
CA TRP A 433 9.08 9.33 14.58
C TRP A 433 10.50 9.21 15.12
N VAL A 434 11.26 10.32 15.09
CA VAL A 434 12.67 10.36 15.50
C VAL A 434 13.00 11.61 16.34
N LYS A 435 11.98 12.23 16.94
CA LYS A 435 12.07 13.43 17.80
C LYS A 435 11.11 13.30 18.98
N GLY A 436 11.41 13.98 20.09
CA GLY A 436 10.57 13.96 21.30
C GLY A 436 10.34 12.53 21.84
N PHE A 437 9.12 12.26 22.33
CA PHE A 437 8.73 10.94 22.83
C PHE A 437 8.96 9.80 21.82
N GLY A 438 8.75 10.03 20.52
CA GLY A 438 9.03 9.00 19.50
C GLY A 438 10.51 8.62 19.40
N PHE A 439 11.42 9.56 19.68
CA PHE A 439 12.86 9.25 19.78
C PHE A 439 13.17 8.44 21.04
N GLN A 440 12.55 8.80 22.16
CA GLN A 440 12.69 8.07 23.42
C GLN A 440 12.20 6.61 23.29
N MET A 441 11.08 6.38 22.59
CA MET A 441 10.58 5.03 22.28
C MET A 441 11.49 4.26 21.32
N LEU A 442 12.13 4.94 20.35
CA LEU A 442 13.12 4.32 19.47
C LEU A 442 14.36 3.84 20.26
N VAL A 443 14.86 4.66 21.19
CA VAL A 443 15.95 4.30 22.12
C VAL A 443 15.57 3.10 22.99
N ASP A 444 14.33 3.07 23.50
CA ASP A 444 13.81 1.93 24.26
C ASP A 444 13.73 0.65 23.43
N MET A 445 13.20 0.70 22.19
CA MET A 445 13.11 -0.46 21.29
C MET A 445 14.50 -1.07 21.02
N ILE A 446 15.51 -0.23 20.80
CA ILE A 446 16.90 -0.68 20.56
C ILE A 446 17.49 -1.37 21.80
N ARG A 447 17.16 -0.89 23.02
CA ARG A 447 17.63 -1.48 24.27
C ARG A 447 16.91 -2.79 24.63
N PHE A 448 15.58 -2.83 24.43
CA PHE A 448 14.74 -3.98 24.75
C PHE A 448 15.01 -5.20 23.86
N PHE A 449 15.14 -4.99 22.54
CA PHE A 449 15.38 -6.10 21.62
C PHE A 449 16.88 -6.44 21.53
N PRO A 450 17.25 -7.68 21.14
CA PRO A 450 18.64 -8.05 20.88
C PRO A 450 19.06 -7.57 19.47
N VAL A 451 18.93 -6.27 19.20
CA VAL A 451 19.26 -5.68 17.90
C VAL A 451 20.76 -5.84 17.62
N SER A 452 21.11 -6.46 16.49
CA SER A 452 22.49 -6.58 16.01
C SER A 452 22.82 -5.59 14.90
N HIS A 453 21.82 -5.08 14.18
CA HIS A 453 21.99 -4.09 13.11
C HIS A 453 20.94 -2.97 13.21
N ILE A 454 21.37 -1.71 13.06
CA ILE A 454 20.49 -0.55 12.94
C ILE A 454 20.71 0.10 11.58
N VAL A 455 19.68 0.08 10.72
CA VAL A 455 19.68 0.79 9.44
C VAL A 455 18.91 2.10 9.59
N GLN A 456 19.63 3.21 9.58
CA GLN A 456 19.10 4.55 9.74
C GLN A 456 18.99 5.25 8.38
N LEU A 457 17.78 5.40 7.87
CA LEU A 457 17.52 6.07 6.58
C LEU A 457 17.35 7.58 6.74
N GLY A 458 17.99 8.33 5.84
CA GLY A 458 17.86 9.78 5.67
C GLY A 458 17.74 10.19 4.21
N HIS A 459 17.55 11.49 3.98
CA HIS A 459 17.64 12.10 2.66
C HIS A 459 18.24 13.51 2.77
N SER A 460 18.81 13.99 1.66
CA SER A 460 19.30 15.37 1.47
C SER A 460 20.27 15.88 2.56
N GLY A 461 21.16 15.02 3.08
CA GLY A 461 22.28 15.37 3.97
C GLY A 461 21.94 15.89 5.38
N VAL A 462 20.76 16.45 5.60
CA VAL A 462 20.35 17.04 6.89
C VAL A 462 20.07 15.93 7.93
N THR A 463 20.68 16.04 9.10
CA THR A 463 20.50 15.14 10.24
C THR A 463 19.13 15.29 10.91
N GLN A 464 18.09 14.71 10.27
CA GLN A 464 16.72 14.69 10.79
C GLN A 464 16.56 13.89 12.09
N CYS A 465 17.51 12.98 12.36
CA CYS A 465 17.69 12.13 13.53
C CYS A 465 19.18 12.13 13.91
N PRO A 466 19.58 12.14 15.20
CA PRO A 466 20.94 11.86 15.63
C PRO A 466 21.47 10.54 15.07
N ALA A 467 22.78 10.40 14.90
CA ALA A 467 23.38 9.10 14.58
C ALA A 467 23.26 8.16 15.79
N LEU A 468 22.58 7.04 15.60
CA LEU A 468 22.31 6.06 16.66
C LEU A 468 23.52 5.14 16.93
N THR A 469 24.68 5.72 17.21
CA THR A 469 25.90 4.96 17.56
C THR A 469 25.84 4.42 18.99
N PRO A 470 26.59 3.35 19.34
CA PRO A 470 26.65 2.82 20.71
C PRO A 470 27.10 3.86 21.74
N GLU A 471 27.90 4.85 21.34
CA GLU A 471 28.37 5.97 22.16
C GLU A 471 27.19 6.89 22.52
N PHE A 472 26.40 7.26 21.51
CA PHE A 472 25.22 8.10 21.68
C PHE A 472 24.13 7.36 22.49
N LEU A 473 23.88 6.08 22.22
CA LEU A 473 22.88 5.30 22.97
C LEU A 473 23.28 4.98 24.41
N ARG A 474 24.54 5.18 24.83
CA ARG A 474 24.93 5.14 26.24
C ARG A 474 24.44 6.35 27.05
N THR A 475 24.27 7.51 26.41
CA THR A 475 23.83 8.76 27.07
C THR A 475 22.39 9.16 26.74
N ALA A 476 21.81 8.61 25.67
CA ALA A 476 20.43 8.89 25.29
C ALA A 476 19.39 8.48 26.36
N HIS A 477 18.38 9.32 26.57
CA HIS A 477 17.19 8.95 27.33
C HIS A 477 16.17 8.25 26.42
N GLY A 478 15.73 7.07 26.84
CA GLY A 478 14.48 6.46 26.41
C GLY A 478 13.31 6.94 27.27
N HIS A 479 12.11 6.39 27.03
CA HIS A 479 10.89 6.76 27.74
C HIS A 479 10.74 5.89 29.00
N GLN A 480 11.03 4.60 28.89
CA GLN A 480 11.10 3.64 29.99
C GLN A 480 12.55 3.32 30.42
N THR A 481 13.56 3.59 29.59
CA THR A 481 14.98 3.35 29.91
C THR A 481 15.77 4.64 29.98
N HIS A 482 16.68 4.76 30.96
CA HIS A 482 17.48 5.96 31.17
C HIS A 482 18.98 5.60 31.26
N PRO A 483 19.90 6.53 30.94
CA PRO A 483 21.33 6.29 31.14
C PRO A 483 21.65 6.08 32.63
N PRO A 484 22.73 5.36 32.99
CA PRO A 484 23.16 5.21 34.37
C PRO A 484 23.41 6.56 35.06
N ALA A 485 23.15 6.64 36.37
CA ALA A 485 23.50 7.82 37.15
C ALA A 485 25.02 8.05 37.15
N GLN A 486 25.44 9.31 37.06
CA GLN A 486 26.87 9.67 36.91
C GLN A 486 27.75 9.16 38.05
N THR A 487 27.20 8.99 39.26
CA THR A 487 27.89 8.39 40.41
C THR A 487 28.23 6.92 40.21
N ALA A 488 27.34 6.14 39.58
CA ALA A 488 27.59 4.73 39.28
C ALA A 488 28.60 4.54 38.13
N LEU A 489 28.79 5.55 37.27
CA LEU A 489 29.71 5.50 36.14
C LEU A 489 31.18 5.30 36.56
N ALA A 490 31.52 5.59 37.83
CA ALA A 490 32.83 5.35 38.42
C ALA A 490 32.99 3.95 39.07
N GLU A 491 31.90 3.22 39.32
CA GLU A 491 31.90 1.84 39.84
C GLU A 491 31.72 0.81 38.71
N PHE A 492 31.07 1.21 37.61
CA PHE A 492 30.86 0.37 36.42
C PHE A 492 32.14 0.05 35.61
N THR A 493 33.32 0.52 36.03
CA THR A 493 34.61 0.13 35.43
C THR A 493 35.05 -1.29 35.77
N GLU A 494 34.48 -1.93 36.80
CA GLU A 494 34.92 -3.24 37.28
C GLU A 494 33.86 -4.37 37.16
N SER A 495 32.62 -4.08 36.74
CA SER A 495 31.55 -5.09 36.61
C SER A 495 31.33 -5.54 35.17
N HIS A 496 31.61 -6.82 34.90
CA HIS A 496 31.65 -7.39 33.55
C HIS A 496 30.28 -7.68 32.92
N THR A 497 29.71 -6.70 32.21
CA THR A 497 28.93 -6.97 30.99
C THR A 497 29.36 -6.00 29.90
N PRO A 498 29.96 -6.45 28.78
CA PRO A 498 30.24 -5.55 27.66
C PRO A 498 28.94 -4.98 27.10
N PRO A 499 28.92 -3.71 26.63
CA PRO A 499 27.73 -3.15 26.00
C PRO A 499 27.37 -3.98 24.75
N LYS A 500 26.06 -4.19 24.50
CA LYS A 500 25.57 -4.85 23.28
C LYS A 500 26.16 -4.13 22.06
N SER A 501 27.14 -4.76 21.40
CA SER A 501 27.70 -4.27 20.15
C SER A 501 26.69 -4.50 19.03
N TYR A 502 26.40 -3.47 18.25
CA TYR A 502 25.53 -3.55 17.07
C TYR A 502 26.12 -2.70 15.95
N THR A 503 25.91 -3.14 14.71
CA THR A 503 26.37 -2.43 13.52
C THR A 503 25.40 -1.28 13.22
N HIS A 504 25.86 -0.03 13.28
CA HIS A 504 25.09 1.13 12.84
C HIS A 504 25.41 1.48 11.39
N VAL A 505 24.37 1.55 10.55
CA VAL A 505 24.50 1.82 9.11
C VAL A 505 23.60 3.01 8.73
N ILE A 506 24.18 4.02 8.09
CA ILE A 506 23.46 5.21 7.61
C ILE A 506 23.22 5.09 6.11
N VAL A 507 21.95 5.13 5.70
CA VAL A 507 21.54 5.11 4.28
C VAL A 507 21.07 6.49 3.89
N GLN A 508 21.74 7.11 2.91
CA GLN A 508 21.34 8.39 2.34
C GLN A 508 20.67 8.17 0.99
N SER A 509 19.37 8.46 0.91
CA SER A 509 18.58 8.40 -0.31
C SER A 509 18.77 9.70 -1.11
N GLU A 510 19.86 9.78 -1.88
CA GLU A 510 20.24 10.99 -2.64
C GLU A 510 19.90 10.85 -4.13
N PHE A 511 18.68 11.25 -4.50
CA PHE A 511 18.24 11.34 -5.90
C PHE A 511 17.06 12.29 -6.07
N GLN A 512 16.88 12.80 -7.29
CA GLN A 512 15.77 13.69 -7.64
C GLN A 512 14.42 13.02 -7.34
N GLY A 513 13.58 13.71 -6.56
CA GLY A 513 12.24 13.25 -6.21
C GLY A 513 12.11 12.51 -4.88
N VAL A 514 13.22 12.18 -4.20
CA VAL A 514 13.19 11.59 -2.86
C VAL A 514 12.38 12.44 -1.86
N GLY A 515 11.68 11.78 -0.93
CA GLY A 515 10.90 12.43 0.15
C GLY A 515 9.63 13.16 -0.30
N ARG A 516 9.41 13.37 -1.62
CA ARG A 516 8.23 14.07 -2.14
C ARG A 516 6.98 13.20 -2.03
N GLN A 517 5.96 13.69 -1.34
CA GLN A 517 4.62 13.13 -1.35
C GLN A 517 3.75 13.78 -2.44
N GLY A 518 2.73 13.07 -2.91
CA GLY A 518 1.61 13.65 -3.67
C GLY A 518 1.89 13.97 -5.14
N THR A 519 2.89 13.32 -5.75
CA THR A 519 3.20 13.47 -7.18
C THR A 519 2.46 12.47 -8.08
N ALA A 520 1.89 11.39 -7.53
CA ALA A 520 1.08 10.41 -8.25
C ALA A 520 -0.29 10.13 -7.59
N LYS A 521 -1.17 9.46 -8.34
CA LYS A 521 -2.56 9.16 -7.97
C LYS A 521 -2.60 8.22 -6.74
N HIS A 522 -3.44 8.51 -5.75
CA HIS A 522 -3.64 7.69 -4.53
C HIS A 522 -2.43 7.56 -3.57
N GLN A 523 -1.46 8.49 -3.58
CA GLN A 523 -0.25 8.43 -2.75
C GLN A 523 -0.40 8.83 -1.27
N ARG A 524 -1.55 9.34 -0.80
CA ARG A 524 -1.65 9.91 0.55
C ARG A 524 -1.75 8.82 1.61
N THR A 525 -1.24 9.09 2.81
CA THR A 525 -1.25 8.12 3.93
C THR A 525 -2.67 7.70 4.35
N ASN A 526 -3.73 8.47 4.10
CA ASN A 526 -5.11 7.96 4.27
C ASN A 526 -5.50 6.98 3.14
N GLU A 527 -5.20 7.31 1.88
CA GLU A 527 -5.51 6.48 0.71
C GLU A 527 -4.81 5.11 0.79
N HIS A 528 -3.56 5.06 1.26
CA HIS A 528 -2.84 3.80 1.49
C HIS A 528 -3.52 2.93 2.57
N ARG A 529 -3.99 3.55 3.67
CA ARG A 529 -4.70 2.82 4.74
C ARG A 529 -6.08 2.33 4.30
N GLU A 530 -6.77 3.16 3.52
CA GLU A 530 -8.05 2.80 2.89
C GLU A 530 -7.85 1.64 1.90
N LEU A 531 -6.78 1.64 1.09
CA LEU A 531 -6.43 0.54 0.19
C LEU A 531 -6.14 -0.77 0.96
N SER A 532 -5.33 -0.76 2.03
CA SER A 532 -5.08 -1.97 2.84
C SER A 532 -6.36 -2.52 3.48
N LEU A 533 -7.25 -1.64 3.95
CA LEU A 533 -8.54 -2.04 4.54
C LEU A 533 -9.53 -2.55 3.49
N LEU A 534 -9.58 -1.95 2.29
CA LEU A 534 -10.35 -2.47 1.16
C LEU A 534 -9.81 -3.83 0.69
N ALA A 535 -8.49 -4.01 0.70
CA ALA A 535 -7.85 -5.27 0.37
C ALA A 535 -8.19 -6.37 1.38
N TYR A 536 -8.15 -6.07 2.68
CA TYR A 536 -8.64 -6.99 3.72
C TYR A 536 -10.12 -7.35 3.51
N LEU A 537 -10.99 -6.36 3.26
CA LEU A 537 -12.41 -6.58 2.99
C LEU A 537 -12.67 -7.33 1.66
N SER A 538 -11.74 -7.33 0.71
CA SER A 538 -11.86 -8.11 -0.54
C SER A 538 -11.84 -9.62 -0.31
N GLN A 539 -11.32 -10.08 0.83
CA GLN A 539 -11.33 -11.49 1.25
C GLN A 539 -12.75 -12.02 1.54
N LEU A 540 -13.76 -11.14 1.60
CA LEU A 540 -15.18 -11.50 1.66
C LEU A 540 -15.79 -11.90 0.29
N GLN A 541 -15.03 -11.76 -0.80
CA GLN A 541 -15.49 -12.06 -2.17
C GLN A 541 -15.12 -13.50 -2.57
N SER A 542 -15.89 -14.12 -3.48
CA SER A 542 -15.56 -15.49 -3.91
C SER A 542 -14.21 -15.52 -4.64
N PRO A 543 -13.35 -16.55 -4.42
CA PRO A 543 -12.19 -16.80 -5.26
C PRO A 543 -12.59 -16.90 -6.75
N ASP A 544 -13.74 -17.51 -7.03
CA ASP A 544 -14.22 -17.78 -8.39
C ASP A 544 -14.36 -16.51 -9.25
N PRO A 545 -14.08 -16.59 -10.57
CA PRO A 545 -14.34 -15.52 -11.51
C PRO A 545 -15.85 -15.28 -11.65
N GLY A 546 -16.33 -14.22 -11.01
CA GLY A 546 -17.74 -13.85 -10.96
C GLY A 546 -17.95 -12.40 -10.52
N PRO A 547 -19.21 -11.93 -10.47
CA PRO A 547 -19.55 -10.56 -10.07
C PRO A 547 -19.15 -10.31 -8.61
N ILE A 548 -18.63 -9.11 -8.35
CA ILE A 548 -18.39 -8.62 -6.99
C ILE A 548 -19.72 -8.46 -6.26
N ARG A 549 -19.79 -8.96 -5.02
CA ARG A 549 -20.95 -8.80 -4.14
C ARG A 549 -20.74 -7.59 -3.23
N PRO A 550 -21.63 -6.58 -3.25
CA PRO A 550 -21.65 -5.53 -2.24
C PRO A 550 -21.69 -6.12 -0.83
N LEU A 551 -21.04 -5.49 0.15
CA LEU A 551 -20.97 -6.04 1.51
C LEU A 551 -22.37 -6.12 2.17
N HIS A 552 -23.29 -5.24 1.79
CA HIS A 552 -24.69 -5.32 2.23
C HIS A 552 -25.46 -6.51 1.62
N CYS A 553 -24.96 -7.15 0.56
CA CYS A 553 -25.49 -8.40 0.00
C CYS A 553 -24.89 -9.66 0.64
N LEU A 554 -24.02 -9.54 1.64
CA LEU A 554 -23.41 -10.67 2.36
C LEU A 554 -24.18 -10.99 3.65
N THR A 555 -24.29 -12.28 3.97
CA THR A 555 -24.96 -12.76 5.19
C THR A 555 -24.04 -12.58 6.40
N PRO A 556 -24.43 -11.81 7.44
CA PRO A 556 -23.62 -11.64 8.64
C PRO A 556 -23.75 -12.83 9.61
N TYR A 557 -22.68 -13.07 10.38
CA TYR A 557 -22.73 -13.91 11.57
C TYR A 557 -23.59 -13.23 12.65
N GLN A 558 -24.41 -14.01 13.36
CA GLN A 558 -25.15 -13.54 14.53
C GLN A 558 -24.36 -13.89 15.80
N VAL A 559 -23.98 -12.88 16.58
CA VAL A 559 -23.15 -13.04 17.78
C VAL A 559 -23.89 -12.48 19.00
N PRO A 560 -24.20 -13.28 20.04
CA PRO A 560 -24.87 -12.78 21.24
C PRO A 560 -24.06 -11.71 21.99
N HIS A 561 -24.74 -10.66 22.47
CA HIS A 561 -24.17 -9.60 23.32
C HIS A 561 -23.53 -10.14 24.60
N THR A 562 -23.99 -11.33 25.05
CA THR A 562 -23.51 -12.02 26.24
C THR A 562 -22.26 -12.88 26.00
N ALA A 563 -21.92 -13.18 24.73
CA ALA A 563 -20.83 -14.08 24.35
C ALA A 563 -19.50 -13.35 24.07
N VAL A 564 -19.55 -12.06 23.75
CA VAL A 564 -18.38 -11.23 23.47
C VAL A 564 -18.43 -9.91 24.25
N ALA A 565 -17.29 -9.48 24.76
CA ALA A 565 -17.13 -8.14 25.32
C ALA A 565 -16.99 -7.10 24.19
N LEU A 566 -17.47 -5.88 24.44
CA LEU A 566 -17.33 -4.73 23.54
C LEU A 566 -16.55 -3.62 24.26
N GLY A 567 -15.47 -3.13 23.65
CA GLY A 567 -14.68 -2.02 24.19
C GLY A 567 -14.45 -0.93 23.14
N VAL A 568 -14.63 0.33 23.52
CA VAL A 568 -14.18 1.47 22.71
C VAL A 568 -12.82 1.91 23.24
N ILE A 569 -11.79 1.83 22.40
CA ILE A 569 -10.39 1.97 22.82
C ILE A 569 -9.74 3.27 22.31
N HIS A 570 -10.52 4.18 21.72
CA HIS A 570 -10.01 5.38 21.05
C HIS A 570 -10.58 6.71 21.51
N CYS A 571 -11.59 6.66 22.38
CA CYS A 571 -12.20 7.77 23.08
C CYS A 571 -13.01 7.22 24.26
N GLU A 572 -13.27 8.05 25.26
CA GLU A 572 -14.21 7.69 26.31
C GLU A 572 -15.65 7.75 25.77
N VAL A 573 -16.41 6.67 26.01
CA VAL A 573 -17.83 6.57 25.61
C VAL A 573 -18.62 6.10 26.82
N VAL A 574 -19.64 6.87 27.20
CA VAL A 574 -20.54 6.47 28.29
C VAL A 574 -21.26 5.15 27.94
N PRO A 575 -21.49 4.22 28.89
CA PRO A 575 -22.03 2.90 28.59
C PRO A 575 -23.34 2.90 27.78
N THR A 576 -24.20 3.89 27.99
CA THR A 576 -25.46 4.10 27.25
C THR A 576 -25.27 4.42 25.76
N HIS A 577 -24.09 4.89 25.35
CA HIS A 577 -23.78 5.27 23.96
C HIS A 577 -22.88 4.27 23.23
N MET A 578 -22.39 3.22 23.91
CA MET A 578 -21.50 2.20 23.33
C MET A 578 -22.03 1.60 22.02
N PHE A 579 -23.32 1.28 21.93
CA PHE A 579 -23.93 0.73 20.72
C PHE A 579 -24.06 1.75 19.59
N TYR A 580 -24.31 3.03 19.88
CA TYR A 580 -24.35 4.09 18.86
C TYR A 580 -22.97 4.35 18.25
N ALA A 581 -21.89 4.21 19.03
CA ALA A 581 -20.52 4.28 18.53
C ALA A 581 -20.10 3.02 17.73
N ALA A 582 -20.52 1.84 18.19
CA ALA A 582 -20.13 0.56 17.58
C ALA A 582 -20.92 0.16 16.32
N ASN A 583 -22.15 0.65 16.14
CA ASN A 583 -22.96 0.31 14.96
C ASN A 583 -22.36 0.93 13.68
N ALA A 584 -22.40 0.17 12.58
CA ALA A 584 -21.79 0.50 11.28
C ALA A 584 -20.26 0.77 11.32
N SER A 585 -19.57 0.33 12.38
CA SER A 585 -18.13 0.55 12.55
C SER A 585 -17.27 -0.70 12.28
N LEU A 586 -15.97 -0.48 12.07
CA LEU A 586 -14.94 -1.52 12.04
C LEU A 586 -14.50 -1.87 13.47
N VAL A 587 -14.40 -3.16 13.79
CA VAL A 587 -13.87 -3.65 15.06
C VAL A 587 -12.73 -4.64 14.85
N GLY A 588 -11.73 -4.59 15.72
CA GLY A 588 -10.73 -5.66 15.86
C GLY A 588 -11.34 -6.86 16.59
N LEU A 589 -11.09 -8.06 16.08
CA LEU A 589 -11.63 -9.32 16.61
C LEU A 589 -10.61 -9.96 17.53
N CYS A 590 -10.87 -9.96 18.84
CA CYS A 590 -9.88 -10.20 19.87
C CYS A 590 -10.21 -11.39 20.79
N CYS A 591 -9.15 -11.96 21.37
CA CYS A 591 -9.19 -13.14 22.24
C CYS A 591 -8.59 -12.81 23.62
N LEU A 592 -9.44 -12.50 24.60
CA LEU A 592 -9.09 -12.38 26.00
C LEU A 592 -8.77 -13.75 26.60
N GLY A 593 -7.79 -13.83 27.50
CA GLY A 593 -7.46 -15.06 28.23
C GLY A 593 -8.52 -15.46 29.27
N GLU A 594 -9.27 -14.49 29.79
CA GLU A 594 -10.38 -14.72 30.70
C GLU A 594 -11.69 -14.98 29.95
N LYS A 595 -12.61 -15.72 30.58
CA LYS A 595 -13.95 -15.93 30.04
C LYS A 595 -14.83 -14.71 30.30
N VAL A 596 -15.46 -14.21 29.24
CA VAL A 596 -16.50 -13.17 29.32
C VAL A 596 -17.66 -13.64 30.20
N THR A 597 -17.91 -12.93 31.29
CA THR A 597 -19.01 -13.21 32.23
C THR A 597 -20.09 -12.15 32.08
N SER A 598 -21.22 -12.53 31.47
CA SER A 598 -22.38 -11.64 31.31
C SER A 598 -23.38 -11.81 32.47
N LYS A 599 -23.95 -10.69 32.93
CA LYS A 599 -25.11 -10.64 33.84
C LYS A 599 -26.44 -10.53 33.08
N GLY A 600 -26.56 -11.20 31.92
CA GLY A 600 -27.75 -11.16 31.06
C GLY A 600 -27.83 -9.96 30.11
N GLY A 601 -26.75 -9.17 29.98
CA GLY A 601 -26.66 -8.01 29.09
C GLY A 601 -25.30 -7.95 28.36
N PRO A 602 -25.03 -6.88 27.59
CA PRO A 602 -23.74 -6.68 26.95
C PRO A 602 -22.62 -6.56 27.99
N VAL A 603 -21.50 -7.24 27.73
CA VAL A 603 -20.28 -7.02 28.52
C VAL A 603 -19.50 -5.87 27.89
N LEU A 604 -19.24 -4.83 28.67
CA LEU A 604 -18.57 -3.61 28.22
C LEU A 604 -17.20 -3.48 28.91
N LEU A 605 -16.16 -3.17 28.14
CA LEU A 605 -14.81 -2.94 28.66
C LEU A 605 -14.58 -1.46 28.93
N SER A 606 -14.00 -1.15 30.09
CA SER A 606 -13.61 0.20 30.52
C SER A 606 -12.18 0.59 30.13
N GLN A 607 -11.35 -0.38 29.73
CA GLN A 607 -9.93 -0.20 29.37
C GLN A 607 -9.57 -1.04 28.14
N ALA A 608 -8.49 -0.68 27.46
CA ALA A 608 -8.04 -1.30 26.21
C ALA A 608 -7.05 -2.47 26.48
N PRO A 609 -7.48 -3.75 26.44
CA PRO A 609 -6.61 -4.87 26.76
C PRO A 609 -5.43 -5.01 25.78
N ILE A 610 -4.33 -5.60 26.26
CA ILE A 610 -3.24 -6.12 25.42
C ILE A 610 -3.53 -7.61 25.19
N CYS A 611 -4.29 -7.92 24.15
CA CYS A 611 -4.72 -9.28 23.82
C CYS A 611 -4.51 -9.61 22.33
N PRO A 612 -4.34 -10.89 21.96
CA PRO A 612 -4.32 -11.31 20.57
C PRO A 612 -5.55 -10.83 19.79
N CYS A 613 -5.31 -10.27 18.62
CA CYS A 613 -6.29 -9.95 17.59
C CYS A 613 -6.11 -10.94 16.43
N VAL A 614 -7.22 -11.48 15.90
CA VAL A 614 -7.23 -12.49 14.83
C VAL A 614 -7.80 -11.97 13.51
N GLY A 615 -8.03 -10.66 13.39
CA GLY A 615 -8.56 -10.00 12.21
C GLY A 615 -9.52 -8.86 12.55
N PHE A 616 -10.30 -8.44 11.57
CA PHE A 616 -11.26 -7.35 11.71
C PHE A 616 -12.65 -7.81 11.27
N GLY A 617 -13.68 -7.13 11.76
CA GLY A 617 -15.05 -7.30 11.28
C GLY A 617 -15.79 -5.97 11.20
N VAL A 618 -16.81 -5.94 10.35
CA VAL A 618 -17.76 -4.82 10.24
C VAL A 618 -18.99 -5.16 11.07
N LEU A 619 -19.30 -4.33 12.07
CA LEU A 619 -20.57 -4.40 12.80
C LEU A 619 -21.67 -3.80 11.93
N ARG A 620 -22.25 -4.63 11.06
CA ARG A 620 -23.31 -4.23 10.11
C ARG A 620 -24.57 -3.75 10.81
N GLY A 621 -24.87 -4.27 12.00
CA GLY A 621 -26.08 -3.96 12.75
C GLY A 621 -25.98 -4.46 14.19
N ILE A 622 -26.73 -3.81 15.10
CA ILE A 622 -26.90 -4.22 16.50
C ILE A 622 -28.40 -4.36 16.78
N ASP A 623 -28.85 -5.58 17.06
CA ASP A 623 -30.22 -5.89 17.45
C ASP A 623 -30.31 -5.91 18.98
N THR A 624 -30.78 -4.79 19.55
CA THR A 624 -30.92 -4.62 21.00
C THR A 624 -32.10 -5.37 21.60
N ALA A 625 -33.10 -5.74 20.78
CA ALA A 625 -34.28 -6.47 21.24
C ALA A 625 -34.01 -7.98 21.38
N ARG A 626 -33.21 -8.56 20.47
CA ARG A 626 -32.78 -9.97 20.51
C ARG A 626 -31.38 -10.16 21.13
N GLY A 627 -30.67 -9.09 21.44
CA GLY A 627 -29.35 -9.13 22.07
C GLY A 627 -28.25 -9.67 21.15
N LEU A 628 -28.24 -9.27 19.87
CA LEU A 628 -27.33 -9.79 18.85
C LEU A 628 -26.52 -8.67 18.15
N TYR A 629 -25.27 -8.98 17.83
CA TYR A 629 -24.46 -8.25 16.86
C TYR A 629 -24.53 -8.98 15.50
N PHE A 630 -24.59 -8.22 14.41
CA PHE A 630 -24.46 -8.73 13.04
C PHE A 630 -23.07 -8.41 12.50
N LEU A 631 -22.20 -9.41 12.43
CA LEU A 631 -20.78 -9.26 12.07
C LEU A 631 -20.49 -9.78 10.67
N LEU A 632 -19.82 -8.97 9.84
CA LEU A 632 -19.19 -9.41 8.58
C LEU A 632 -17.67 -9.47 8.78
N THR A 633 -17.03 -10.61 8.51
CA THR A 633 -15.57 -10.77 8.62
C THR A 633 -15.09 -11.90 7.70
N PRO A 634 -13.88 -11.78 7.08
CA PRO A 634 -13.25 -12.88 6.35
C PRO A 634 -12.52 -13.87 7.27
N VAL A 635 -12.49 -13.65 8.60
CA VAL A 635 -11.86 -14.59 9.55
C VAL A 635 -12.59 -15.93 9.53
N ASP A 636 -11.81 -17.01 9.34
CA ASP A 636 -12.30 -18.38 9.25
C ASP A 636 -13.11 -18.80 10.49
N PRO A 637 -14.25 -19.52 10.33
CA PRO A 637 -15.08 -19.98 11.44
C PRO A 637 -14.38 -20.79 12.54
N SER A 638 -13.27 -21.51 12.27
CA SER A 638 -12.51 -22.22 13.31
C SER A 638 -11.72 -21.27 14.22
N ILE A 639 -11.30 -20.13 13.68
CA ILE A 639 -10.62 -19.04 14.41
C ILE A 639 -11.66 -18.13 15.07
N LEU A 640 -12.73 -17.77 14.35
CA LEU A 640 -13.80 -16.88 14.84
C LEU A 640 -14.48 -17.39 16.12
N ARG A 641 -14.60 -18.72 16.30
CA ARG A 641 -15.08 -19.35 17.55
C ARG A 641 -14.24 -19.04 18.79
N LYS A 642 -13.01 -18.53 18.63
CA LYS A 642 -12.11 -18.14 19.73
C LYS A 642 -12.27 -16.67 20.11
N VAL A 643 -12.95 -15.87 19.28
CA VAL A 643 -13.16 -14.44 19.51
C VAL A 643 -14.18 -14.25 20.62
N ASN A 644 -13.76 -13.60 21.70
CA ASN A 644 -14.61 -13.24 22.84
C ASN A 644 -14.60 -11.72 23.09
N CYS A 645 -13.98 -10.91 22.22
CA CYS A 645 -13.90 -9.47 22.39
C CYS A 645 -13.93 -8.73 21.04
N LEU A 646 -14.65 -7.62 21.00
CA LEU A 646 -14.75 -6.69 19.88
C LEU A 646 -14.21 -5.32 20.32
N LEU A 647 -13.16 -4.83 19.68
CA LEU A 647 -12.53 -3.55 20.03
C LEU A 647 -12.75 -2.50 18.94
N LEU A 648 -13.35 -1.36 19.30
CA LEU A 648 -13.58 -0.22 18.42
C LEU A 648 -12.46 0.82 18.54
N GLY A 649 -11.61 0.89 17.51
CA GLY A 649 -10.55 1.89 17.37
C GLY A 649 -10.96 3.08 16.50
N ALA A 650 -10.05 4.05 16.33
CA ALA A 650 -10.21 5.21 15.44
C ALA A 650 -10.12 4.85 13.94
N ILE A 651 -9.88 3.57 13.61
CA ILE A 651 -9.80 3.04 12.24
C ILE A 651 -11.21 2.90 11.66
N SER A 652 -11.71 3.97 11.06
CA SER A 652 -12.99 4.00 10.33
C SER A 652 -12.98 3.14 9.07
N LEU A 653 -14.16 2.65 8.67
CA LEU A 653 -14.40 2.11 7.32
C LEU A 653 -14.05 3.17 6.23
N PRO A 654 -13.60 2.74 5.03
CA PRO A 654 -13.45 3.62 3.87
C PRO A 654 -14.83 4.11 3.42
N SER A 655 -14.97 5.39 3.05
CA SER A 655 -16.30 5.97 2.77
C SER A 655 -17.01 5.28 1.60
N CYS A 656 -16.27 4.82 0.58
CA CYS A 656 -16.81 4.08 -0.57
C CYS A 656 -17.54 2.78 -0.21
N ILE A 657 -17.23 2.16 0.94
CA ILE A 657 -17.97 1.00 1.47
C ILE A 657 -19.42 1.39 1.82
N ILE A 658 -19.68 2.65 2.16
CA ILE A 658 -21.02 3.17 2.49
C ILE A 658 -21.62 3.90 1.28
N THR A 659 -20.84 4.75 0.58
CA THR A 659 -21.35 5.71 -0.41
C THR A 659 -21.43 5.22 -1.87
N THR A 660 -20.78 4.11 -2.24
CA THR A 660 -20.66 3.70 -3.66
C THR A 660 -21.01 2.23 -3.95
N GLN A 661 -21.68 1.54 -3.02
CA GLN A 661 -22.16 0.18 -3.26
C GLN A 661 -23.43 0.17 -4.13
N ALA A 662 -23.38 -0.47 -5.29
CA ALA A 662 -24.53 -0.65 -6.16
C ALA A 662 -25.56 -1.63 -5.58
N GLY A 663 -26.83 -1.51 -5.99
CA GLY A 663 -27.92 -2.44 -5.64
C GLY A 663 -28.82 -2.02 -4.48
N PHE A 664 -28.77 -0.76 -4.05
CA PHE A 664 -29.63 -0.19 -3.02
C PHE A 664 -30.46 0.99 -3.56
N GLU A 665 -31.74 1.03 -3.20
CA GLU A 665 -32.69 2.09 -3.55
C GLU A 665 -33.36 2.60 -2.26
N GLY A 666 -33.23 3.90 -1.97
CA GLY A 666 -33.79 4.54 -0.77
C GLY A 666 -32.78 5.39 0.01
N GLU A 667 -33.13 5.75 1.25
CA GLU A 667 -32.24 6.48 2.17
C GLU A 667 -31.17 5.55 2.76
N MET A 668 -29.90 5.97 2.70
CA MET A 668 -28.77 5.21 3.26
C MET A 668 -28.45 5.73 4.68
N PRO A 669 -28.52 4.89 5.73
CA PRO A 669 -28.09 5.28 7.07
C PRO A 669 -26.65 5.82 7.09
N TYR A 670 -26.39 6.82 7.92
CA TYR A 670 -25.11 7.53 8.05
C TYR A 670 -24.67 8.36 6.82
N ILE A 671 -25.51 8.48 5.79
CA ILE A 671 -25.32 9.41 4.66
C ILE A 671 -26.46 10.43 4.68
N THR A 672 -26.12 11.69 4.37
CA THR A 672 -27.11 12.72 4.04
C THR A 672 -26.60 13.58 2.88
N THR A 673 -27.49 13.94 1.96
CA THR A 673 -27.29 15.01 0.97
C THR A 673 -27.72 16.38 1.50
N ASP A 674 -28.55 16.38 2.55
CA ASP A 674 -29.37 17.51 2.95
C ASP A 674 -28.71 18.16 4.17
N TYR A 675 -27.83 19.12 3.89
CA TYR A 675 -27.00 19.78 4.88
C TYR A 675 -27.44 21.22 5.14
N SER A 676 -27.96 21.49 6.34
CA SER A 676 -28.08 22.86 6.86
C SER A 676 -26.74 23.30 7.45
N PHE A 677 -26.29 24.48 7.05
CA PHE A 677 -25.07 25.12 7.56
C PHE A 677 -25.27 25.76 8.95
N ASP A 678 -26.52 25.81 9.44
CA ASP A 678 -26.93 26.52 10.66
C ASP A 678 -26.82 25.62 11.91
N ILE A 679 -26.69 24.30 11.73
CA ILE A 679 -26.60 23.33 12.81
C ILE A 679 -25.18 23.33 13.41
N THR A 680 -24.99 24.12 14.46
CA THR A 680 -23.78 24.06 15.30
C THR A 680 -23.89 22.93 16.32
N GLY A 681 -22.83 22.10 16.44
CA GLY A 681 -22.72 21.05 17.47
C GLY A 681 -22.53 19.62 16.94
N ALA A 682 -22.73 19.36 15.64
CA ALA A 682 -22.35 18.08 15.05
C ALA A 682 -20.82 17.88 15.07
N GLY A 683 -20.37 16.63 15.23
CA GLY A 683 -18.96 16.26 15.26
C GLY A 683 -18.25 16.40 13.91
N LYS A 684 -17.04 15.81 13.79
CA LYS A 684 -16.13 15.96 12.64
C LYS A 684 -16.63 15.25 11.36
N LEU A 685 -17.67 15.81 10.76
CA LEU A 685 -18.30 15.39 9.50
C LEU A 685 -17.29 15.21 8.38
N ARG A 686 -17.35 14.04 7.71
CA ARG A 686 -16.50 13.73 6.56
C ARG A 686 -17.24 14.05 5.26
N VAL A 687 -17.00 15.25 4.72
CA VAL A 687 -17.60 15.71 3.48
C VAL A 687 -17.05 14.91 2.29
N PHE A 688 -17.85 13.99 1.74
CA PHE A 688 -17.51 13.27 0.51
C PHE A 688 -17.79 14.15 -0.72
N LYS A 689 -16.73 14.71 -1.31
CA LYS A 689 -16.82 15.61 -2.47
C LYS A 689 -17.01 14.90 -3.83
N GLY A 690 -17.17 13.57 -3.84
CA GLY A 690 -17.31 12.76 -5.06
C GLY A 690 -18.72 12.75 -5.67
N LEU A 691 -19.74 13.28 -4.98
CA LEU A 691 -21.06 13.50 -5.57
C LEU A 691 -20.99 14.66 -6.57
N THR A 692 -21.21 14.37 -7.85
CA THR A 692 -21.45 15.39 -8.88
C THR A 692 -22.66 16.22 -8.49
N ARG A 693 -22.53 17.55 -8.53
CA ARG A 693 -23.64 18.44 -8.17
C ARG A 693 -24.81 18.23 -9.15
N PRO A 694 -26.07 18.19 -8.69
CA PRO A 694 -27.24 18.15 -9.58
C PRO A 694 -27.22 19.27 -10.63
N SER A 695 -26.68 20.44 -10.27
CA SER A 695 -26.46 21.59 -11.17
C SER A 695 -25.40 21.37 -12.27
N GLN A 696 -24.83 20.16 -12.40
CA GLN A 696 -23.95 19.74 -13.50
C GLN A 696 -24.51 18.55 -14.29
N MET A 697 -25.64 17.97 -13.89
CA MET A 697 -26.47 17.20 -14.81
C MET A 697 -27.21 18.20 -15.69
N GLY A 698 -26.67 18.48 -16.87
CA GLY A 698 -27.40 19.18 -17.91
C GLY A 698 -28.68 18.40 -18.25
N MET A 699 -29.80 19.10 -18.38
CA MET A 699 -31.06 18.49 -18.82
C MET A 699 -30.86 17.85 -20.20
N GLN A 700 -31.34 16.62 -20.37
CA GLN A 700 -31.45 15.94 -21.67
C GLN A 700 -32.69 16.43 -22.42
#